data_AF-K6GTH0-F1
#
_entry.id   AF-K6GTH0-F1
#
_cell.length_a   1.000
_cell.length_b   1.000
_cell.length_c   1.000
_cell.angle_alpha   90.00
_cell.angle_beta   90.00
_cell.angle_gamma   90.00
#
_symmetry.space_group_name_H-M   'P 1'
#
loop_
_entity.id
_entity.type
_entity.pdbx_description
1 polymer ?
#
loop_
_entity_poly.entity_id
_entity_poly.type
_entity_poly.pdbx_seq_one_letter_code
_entity_poly.pdbx_strand_id
1 'polypeptide(L)'
;MLLAVAPARADDLLVTKYSSVAPGLTGTLPYALAQPTSSSNTIYFGLPVLGGTTITLDDPLYIDCAVSLRNVINHTVTINQTSRYDALYVSTSDPFSIGGDYPIDISLTYGDAIVAGIVANYSTSLNIGSFGKNVTLTTTATTGNAYGLLTYYDNNSGDITISSGLSGTISASAASGSAWGLKSGMSGDYAYKSIAISGGLSGTVTAVAAGSGLARGMQGQNITIDTLSGTVAATTTGSGYAYALEAFNGNTSGTLTIGTLSGEVTATSAGGQAFGLYGYSAISITGDLTKEGSVSATGSALAYGLYTASYDIAITGKLAGTVTASAASAYGFGAGGNITIAGGLTSDGSVTATGVTSAWGMNAAYGSLTIQKGLAGSVASEATSSSSGAVAYGLSAAYGALNITGGLSGTITATAKYGDAGKAYALYTSSGAISIDTVTSTGKIEATAGDGGYAYAIYAASGTISVTGDMAGEIKASATSTNSTAFASGIAAEAGSITISGGLSRKVSATVTAATFGSGYAYGLMSKTGITIDAVASTGSVEATISSAGFSGSAYGLYASSGTISITNDLAGSVAATATASTVGIGVAYGLSASDDISLGSLSGTVTATGGATAYGLQSSGANISITGALSGTVTAKTTNEDLGTAYGLYAGGNINGGDTSTALVVSGTIDARAFGPAYAVYAAGSVNLSVTGSLIGYDTLDANGYAIYAGSSGSSVTLDLAAAASTSLVGKVHLTGGTLTLLGTTLGTNSADNLFEGVTSLVVGDETHTISWTLNPAYANRSSFEDLTIKANAALSINEYVSITSFIAIADEGTLTWDTANGDKDVSTAISGSGTLTKTGIHTLTLSGAYNSLTGATIVSAGTLKAGAAGAFSSGSAVSVATDATLALNSHNQTIAGLSGDGSVTLGSATLTVNTASGVTSTFSGILSGTGGLTKSGNGTLALSGANAYTGATTVSAGTLTVTSTGSLDTNSITVASGATLDFSGSPTSLTNLTSLTNSGTINLTSALTFSDADCTIISTGSILAASATDIAIQLGAGNDRVTLGPGATVRGIIDGGDGTNTLSLVGSVSLDGKVRHFQNLIKQDAGSWTITGDVALTESLTVSAGNLTLEGGLTATSVSIASGASLTWANASAAAYSGVISGDGSLIKSGAGALTLSGANTSTGAT
;
A
#
# COMPACT_ATOMS: atom_id res chain seq x y z
N MET A 1 23.10 -82.07 70.12
CA MET A 1 23.71 -82.23 71.47
C MET A 1 23.29 -81.03 72.30
N LEU A 2 22.68 -81.27 73.45
CA LEU A 2 22.10 -80.27 74.34
C LEU A 2 23.21 -79.55 75.13
N LEU A 3 23.22 -78.22 75.19
CA LEU A 3 23.87 -77.52 76.30
C LEU A 3 23.10 -76.23 76.65
N ALA A 4 22.80 -76.12 77.95
CA ALA A 4 21.98 -75.11 78.58
C ALA A 4 22.74 -73.79 78.79
N VAL A 5 21.98 -72.69 78.81
CA VAL A 5 22.46 -71.36 79.22
C VAL A 5 21.74 -70.98 80.52
N ALA A 6 22.52 -70.64 81.55
CA ALA A 6 22.07 -69.87 82.70
C ALA A 6 22.57 -68.42 82.57
N PRO A 7 21.90 -67.42 83.18
CA PRO A 7 21.89 -66.05 82.68
C PRO A 7 22.82 -65.08 83.42
N ALA A 8 23.46 -64.15 82.69
CA ALA A 8 23.80 -62.82 83.20
C ALA A 8 24.11 -61.83 82.04
N ARG A 9 23.50 -60.64 82.15
CA ARG A 9 23.63 -59.36 81.40
C ARG A 9 25.07 -58.94 81.07
N ALA A 10 25.40 -58.12 80.07
CA ALA A 10 24.70 -57.47 78.96
C ALA A 10 25.78 -57.06 77.93
N ASP A 11 25.36 -56.84 76.68
CA ASP A 11 25.98 -55.98 75.65
C ASP A 11 26.78 -56.57 74.48
N ASP A 12 27.15 -57.86 74.41
CA ASP A 12 27.68 -58.41 73.15
C ASP A 12 27.53 -59.95 73.06
N LEU A 13 26.68 -60.44 72.15
CA LEU A 13 26.57 -61.86 71.83
C LEU A 13 27.59 -62.21 70.73
N LEU A 14 28.83 -62.49 71.14
CA LEU A 14 29.86 -63.02 70.24
C LEU A 14 29.57 -64.50 69.94
N VAL A 15 29.00 -64.81 68.77
CA VAL A 15 28.86 -66.21 68.32
C VAL A 15 30.24 -66.76 67.98
N THR A 16 30.70 -67.73 68.76
CA THR A 16 32.00 -68.39 68.62
C THR A 16 32.18 -69.05 67.25
N LYS A 17 33.30 -68.71 66.59
CA LYS A 17 33.94 -69.30 65.40
C LYS A 17 33.51 -70.74 65.03
N TYR A 18 32.86 -70.90 63.87
CA TYR A 18 32.90 -72.16 63.11
C TYR A 18 34.13 -72.16 62.20
N SER A 19 35.03 -73.14 62.35
CA SER A 19 36.18 -73.34 61.47
C SER A 19 35.75 -74.08 60.20
N SER A 20 35.90 -73.41 59.05
CA SER A 20 36.03 -73.93 57.68
C SER A 20 35.10 -75.07 57.25
N VAL A 21 34.12 -74.75 56.40
CA VAL A 21 33.41 -75.72 55.54
C VAL A 21 34.17 -75.82 54.21
N ALA A 22 34.45 -77.03 53.74
CA ALA A 22 35.16 -77.28 52.48
C ALA A 22 34.28 -76.98 51.25
N PRO A 23 34.87 -76.68 50.07
CA PRO A 23 34.12 -76.35 48.86
C PRO A 23 33.27 -77.55 48.39
N GLY A 24 31.99 -77.31 48.09
CA GLY A 24 31.09 -78.32 47.51
C GLY A 24 30.03 -78.93 48.44
N LEU A 25 29.80 -78.38 49.63
CA LEU A 25 28.70 -78.79 50.51
C LEU A 25 27.51 -77.82 50.42
N THR A 26 26.38 -78.29 49.91
CA THR A 26 25.05 -77.72 50.14
C THR A 26 24.61 -78.09 51.56
N GLY A 27 24.43 -77.10 52.43
CA GLY A 27 24.02 -77.34 53.82
C GLY A 27 22.87 -76.40 54.22
N THR A 28 21.74 -76.98 54.61
CA THR A 28 20.60 -76.27 55.20
C THR A 28 20.94 -75.92 56.66
N LEU A 29 20.90 -74.64 57.05
CA LEU A 29 21.06 -74.21 58.44
C LEU A 29 19.75 -74.50 59.22
N PRO A 30 19.77 -75.28 60.32
CA PRO A 30 18.57 -75.49 61.12
C PRO A 30 18.24 -74.28 62.00
N TYR A 31 16.94 -74.04 62.16
CA TYR A 31 16.28 -72.97 62.90
C TYR A 31 16.89 -72.68 64.30
N ALA A 32 17.40 -71.47 64.51
CA ALA A 32 17.78 -70.95 65.83
C ALA A 32 16.82 -69.82 66.24
N LEU A 33 15.82 -70.15 67.05
CA LEU A 33 14.96 -69.19 67.73
C LEU A 33 15.78 -68.39 68.76
N ALA A 34 16.08 -67.15 68.45
CA ALA A 34 16.46 -66.13 69.44
C ALA A 34 15.58 -64.90 69.21
N GLN A 35 14.50 -64.76 69.99
CA GLN A 35 13.78 -63.49 70.10
C GLN A 35 14.60 -62.54 70.98
N PRO A 36 15.08 -61.38 70.48
CA PRO A 36 15.68 -60.36 71.33
C PRO A 36 14.56 -59.52 71.96
N THR A 37 14.61 -59.29 73.26
CA THR A 37 13.63 -58.47 74.00
C THR A 37 14.05 -56.99 74.14
N SER A 38 14.98 -56.50 73.32
CA SER A 38 15.42 -55.09 73.33
C SER A 38 15.99 -54.59 72.00
N SER A 39 15.69 -53.34 71.67
CA SER A 39 15.92 -52.59 70.42
C SER A 39 17.37 -52.23 70.07
N SER A 40 18.39 -53.03 70.47
CA SER A 40 19.81 -52.59 70.34
C SER A 40 20.84 -53.67 69.99
N ASN A 41 20.45 -54.78 69.37
CA ASN A 41 21.44 -55.76 68.88
C ASN A 41 21.80 -55.50 67.40
N THR A 42 23.09 -55.54 67.06
CA THR A 42 23.58 -55.57 65.66
C THR A 42 24.12 -56.97 65.39
N ILE A 43 23.60 -57.67 64.38
CA ILE A 43 24.19 -58.95 63.94
C ILE A 43 25.24 -58.65 62.87
N TYR A 44 26.50 -58.93 63.20
CA TYR A 44 27.60 -58.91 62.23
C TYR A 44 27.70 -60.26 61.52
N PHE A 45 27.32 -60.33 60.25
CA PHE A 45 27.71 -61.44 59.37
C PHE A 45 29.17 -61.25 58.92
N GLY A 46 30.11 -61.41 59.86
CA GLY A 46 31.54 -61.37 59.59
C GLY A 46 32.11 -62.78 59.41
N LEU A 47 31.74 -63.50 58.36
CA LEU A 47 32.39 -64.77 58.01
C LEU A 47 33.33 -64.56 56.82
N PRO A 48 34.67 -64.73 56.97
CA PRO A 48 35.55 -64.91 55.85
C PRO A 48 35.34 -66.33 55.31
N VAL A 49 34.40 -66.50 54.38
CA VAL A 49 34.23 -67.76 53.63
C VAL A 49 34.91 -67.60 52.28
N LEU A 50 35.77 -68.55 51.93
CA LEU A 50 36.49 -68.57 50.66
C LEU A 50 35.49 -68.90 49.53
N GLY A 51 35.37 -67.95 48.59
CA GLY A 51 34.69 -67.96 47.28
C GLY A 51 33.81 -69.14 46.85
N GLY A 52 32.60 -68.80 46.40
CA GLY A 52 31.75 -69.70 45.59
C GLY A 52 30.66 -70.44 46.34
N THR A 53 30.28 -69.98 47.54
CA THR A 53 29.23 -70.62 48.36
C THR A 53 27.88 -69.92 48.13
N THR A 54 26.87 -70.68 47.70
CA THR A 54 25.47 -70.22 47.70
C THR A 54 24.88 -70.44 49.08
N ILE A 55 24.40 -69.39 49.73
CA ILE A 55 23.64 -69.53 50.98
C ILE A 55 22.16 -69.64 50.59
N THR A 56 21.61 -70.86 50.68
CA THR A 56 20.18 -71.11 50.53
C THR A 56 19.52 -71.13 51.91
N LEU A 57 18.58 -70.22 52.15
CA LEU A 57 17.74 -70.20 53.35
C LEU A 57 16.34 -70.66 52.95
N ASP A 58 15.88 -71.79 53.50
CA ASP A 58 14.61 -72.44 53.10
C ASP A 58 13.38 -72.02 53.97
N ASP A 59 13.54 -71.24 55.06
CA ASP A 59 12.45 -70.74 55.94
C ASP A 59 12.63 -69.27 56.43
N PRO A 60 11.54 -68.54 56.76
CA PRO A 60 11.58 -67.07 56.89
C PRO A 60 12.51 -66.61 58.01
N LEU A 61 13.50 -65.80 57.64
CA LEU A 61 14.46 -65.24 58.59
C LEU A 61 13.90 -63.93 59.16
N TYR A 62 13.27 -64.03 60.33
CA TYR A 62 12.82 -62.85 61.09
C TYR A 62 14.05 -62.22 61.77
N ILE A 63 14.63 -61.17 61.17
CA ILE A 63 15.78 -60.48 61.73
C ILE A 63 15.32 -59.19 62.43
N ASP A 64 15.24 -59.23 63.76
CA ASP A 64 14.82 -58.08 64.59
C ASP A 64 16.02 -57.23 65.07
N CYS A 65 16.97 -56.96 64.16
CA CYS A 65 18.22 -56.26 64.47
C CYS A 65 18.87 -55.62 63.24
N ALA A 66 19.72 -54.61 63.46
CA ALA A 66 20.51 -53.97 62.41
C ALA A 66 21.43 -54.99 61.74
N VAL A 67 21.23 -55.26 60.44
CA VAL A 67 22.15 -56.09 59.64
C VAL A 67 23.12 -55.18 58.91
N SER A 68 24.36 -55.11 59.39
CA SER A 68 25.45 -54.48 58.66
C SER A 68 26.25 -55.55 57.91
N LEU A 69 25.99 -55.70 56.61
CA LEU A 69 26.79 -56.53 55.70
C LEU A 69 28.06 -55.75 55.32
N ARG A 70 29.06 -55.72 56.22
CA ARG A 70 30.40 -55.20 55.91
C ARG A 70 31.37 -56.35 55.67
N ASN A 71 32.16 -56.26 54.59
CA ASN A 71 33.20 -57.24 54.22
C ASN A 71 32.69 -58.65 53.85
N VAL A 72 31.57 -58.76 53.13
CA VAL A 72 31.15 -60.03 52.53
C VAL A 72 31.92 -60.25 51.22
N ILE A 73 32.72 -61.32 51.13
CA ILE A 73 33.59 -61.61 49.98
C ILE A 73 32.90 -62.66 49.09
N ASN A 74 32.44 -62.31 47.88
CA ASN A 74 31.92 -63.22 46.83
C ASN A 74 30.83 -64.25 47.24
N HIS A 75 29.59 -63.81 47.47
CA HIS A 75 28.47 -64.73 47.71
C HIS A 75 27.18 -64.33 46.97
N THR A 76 26.50 -65.33 46.42
CA THR A 76 25.09 -65.25 46.02
C THR A 76 24.25 -65.74 47.19
N VAL A 77 23.40 -64.88 47.74
CA VAL A 77 22.39 -65.25 48.74
C VAL A 77 21.08 -65.47 47.99
N THR A 78 20.74 -66.74 47.77
CA THR A 78 19.49 -67.14 47.12
C THR A 78 18.53 -67.62 48.19
N ILE A 79 17.46 -66.87 48.46
CA ILE A 79 16.43 -67.27 49.41
C ILE A 79 15.28 -67.88 48.59
N ASN A 80 15.17 -69.21 48.60
CA ASN A 80 14.11 -69.97 47.93
C ASN A 80 13.18 -70.53 49.00
N GLN A 81 11.95 -70.03 49.13
CA GLN A 81 11.06 -70.43 50.23
C GLN A 81 9.65 -70.79 49.77
N THR A 82 8.85 -71.39 50.67
CA THR A 82 7.53 -72.01 50.37
C THR A 82 6.37 -71.49 51.23
N SER A 83 6.50 -70.33 51.93
CA SER A 83 5.51 -69.83 52.92
C SER A 83 4.90 -68.43 52.65
N ARG A 84 3.78 -68.13 53.34
CA ARG A 84 2.73 -67.18 52.93
C ARG A 84 3.07 -65.67 53.03
N TYR A 85 4.20 -65.26 53.62
CA TYR A 85 4.60 -63.85 53.80
C TYR A 85 6.12 -63.68 54.00
N ASP A 86 6.90 -63.59 52.91
CA ASP A 86 8.37 -63.67 53.02
C ASP A 86 9.07 -62.40 52.49
N ALA A 87 9.79 -61.72 53.38
CA ALA A 87 10.61 -60.53 53.10
C ALA A 87 11.85 -60.47 54.02
N LEU A 88 12.92 -59.78 53.61
CA LEU A 88 13.98 -59.38 54.54
C LEU A 88 13.47 -58.20 55.39
N TYR A 89 13.01 -58.51 56.60
CA TYR A 89 12.56 -57.47 57.53
C TYR A 89 13.75 -56.74 58.15
N VAL A 90 13.69 -55.41 58.17
CA VAL A 90 14.62 -54.54 58.88
C VAL A 90 13.83 -53.70 59.89
N SER A 91 14.19 -53.85 61.16
CA SER A 91 13.55 -53.21 62.31
C SER A 91 14.54 -52.23 62.94
N THR A 92 14.72 -51.04 62.37
CA THR A 92 15.60 -50.02 62.97
C THR A 92 15.15 -48.59 62.69
N SER A 93 15.28 -47.72 63.69
CA SER A 93 15.25 -46.25 63.56
C SER A 93 16.54 -45.68 62.93
N ASP A 94 17.66 -46.42 63.06
CA ASP A 94 18.98 -45.98 62.60
C ASP A 94 19.25 -46.38 61.13
N PRO A 95 19.97 -45.53 60.36
CA PRO A 95 20.29 -45.81 58.97
C PRO A 95 21.27 -46.98 58.84
N PHE A 96 20.94 -47.99 58.03
CA PHE A 96 21.84 -49.12 57.73
C PHE A 96 22.43 -49.00 56.32
N SER A 97 23.69 -49.39 56.13
CA SER A 97 24.35 -49.35 54.80
C SER A 97 24.55 -50.77 54.28
N ILE A 98 24.24 -51.00 52.99
CA ILE A 98 24.53 -52.25 52.28
C ILE A 98 25.55 -51.93 51.18
N GLY A 99 26.75 -52.51 51.25
CA GLY A 99 27.77 -52.33 50.21
C GLY A 99 29.19 -52.77 50.61
N GLY A 100 30.06 -52.89 49.60
CA GLY A 100 31.48 -53.24 49.72
C GLY A 100 32.14 -53.35 48.34
N ASP A 101 33.45 -53.64 48.30
CA ASP A 101 34.22 -53.77 47.05
C ASP A 101 33.86 -55.00 46.21
N TYR A 102 33.10 -55.95 46.77
CA TYR A 102 32.75 -57.23 46.15
C TYR A 102 31.24 -57.34 45.84
N PRO A 103 30.83 -58.19 44.87
CA PRO A 103 29.43 -58.43 44.52
C PRO A 103 28.61 -58.99 45.69
N ILE A 104 27.42 -58.44 45.90
CA ILE A 104 26.40 -58.91 46.83
C ILE A 104 25.11 -59.12 46.03
N ASP A 105 24.77 -60.37 45.71
CA ASP A 105 23.54 -60.71 45.00
C ASP A 105 22.50 -61.29 45.97
N ILE A 106 21.36 -60.62 46.11
CA ILE A 106 20.21 -61.05 46.90
C ILE A 106 19.08 -61.39 45.91
N SER A 107 18.72 -62.66 45.81
CA SER A 107 17.65 -63.12 44.92
C SER A 107 16.54 -63.82 45.70
N LEU A 108 15.31 -63.35 45.51
CA LEU A 108 14.09 -63.86 46.12
C LEU A 108 13.13 -64.28 45.00
N THR A 109 12.79 -65.56 44.91
CA THR A 109 11.83 -66.07 43.92
C THR A 109 10.72 -66.84 44.63
N TYR A 110 9.45 -66.51 44.35
CA TYR A 110 8.34 -67.10 45.10
C TYR A 110 7.04 -67.35 44.30
N GLY A 111 6.23 -68.28 44.82
CA GLY A 111 5.04 -68.92 44.24
C GLY A 111 3.69 -68.21 44.40
N ASP A 112 3.53 -67.31 45.37
CA ASP A 112 2.21 -66.87 45.91
C ASP A 112 2.12 -65.34 46.18
N ALA A 113 0.92 -64.86 46.57
CA ALA A 113 0.38 -63.49 46.46
C ALA A 113 1.27 -62.21 46.65
N ILE A 114 2.32 -62.20 47.49
CA ILE A 114 3.16 -61.00 47.77
C ILE A 114 4.62 -61.42 48.05
N VAL A 115 5.59 -60.80 47.36
CA VAL A 115 7.04 -61.02 47.51
C VAL A 115 7.75 -59.68 47.68
N ALA A 116 8.50 -59.47 48.76
CA ALA A 116 9.21 -58.21 48.97
C ALA A 116 10.70 -58.43 49.30
N GLY A 117 11.58 -57.62 48.72
CA GLY A 117 13.02 -57.73 48.89
C GLY A 117 13.46 -57.32 50.28
N ILE A 118 13.34 -56.03 50.57
CA ILE A 118 13.60 -55.45 51.90
C ILE A 118 12.33 -54.74 52.36
N VAL A 119 11.93 -55.02 53.60
CA VAL A 119 10.72 -54.45 54.23
C VAL A 119 11.05 -53.80 55.57
N ALA A 120 10.61 -52.56 55.79
CA ALA A 120 10.64 -51.95 57.12
C ALA A 120 9.42 -52.38 57.95
N ASN A 121 9.60 -52.84 59.19
CA ASN A 121 8.52 -53.33 60.07
C ASN A 121 8.06 -52.28 61.11
N TYR A 122 6.78 -52.32 61.52
CA TYR A 122 6.18 -51.54 62.63
C TYR A 122 6.47 -50.02 62.71
N SER A 123 5.76 -49.21 61.92
CA SER A 123 5.68 -47.72 62.06
C SER A 123 6.97 -46.92 61.81
N THR A 124 8.03 -47.48 61.20
CA THR A 124 9.30 -46.77 60.96
C THR A 124 9.55 -46.45 59.49
N SER A 125 10.13 -45.29 59.20
CA SER A 125 10.75 -44.98 57.90
C SER A 125 11.89 -45.97 57.62
N LEU A 126 12.03 -46.39 56.35
CA LEU A 126 13.16 -47.20 55.89
C LEU A 126 14.35 -46.26 55.62
N ASN A 127 15.28 -46.19 56.56
CA ASN A 127 16.50 -45.37 56.44
C ASN A 127 17.68 -46.23 55.98
N ILE A 128 18.13 -46.04 54.75
CA ILE A 128 19.32 -46.66 54.18
C ILE A 128 20.43 -45.60 54.15
N GLY A 129 21.58 -45.91 54.74
CA GLY A 129 22.78 -45.07 54.66
C GLY A 129 23.30 -45.02 53.23
N SER A 130 23.74 -46.15 52.67
CA SER A 130 24.15 -46.27 51.26
C SER A 130 23.75 -47.62 50.67
N PHE A 131 23.44 -47.65 49.37
CA PHE A 131 23.28 -48.89 48.60
C PHE A 131 24.36 -48.96 47.51
N GLY A 132 25.38 -49.79 47.73
CA GLY A 132 26.62 -49.81 46.97
C GLY A 132 26.51 -50.38 45.56
N LYS A 133 27.43 -49.98 44.66
CA LYS A 133 27.44 -50.32 43.22
C LYS A 133 27.46 -51.81 42.90
N ASN A 134 28.00 -52.61 43.81
CA ASN A 134 28.15 -54.05 43.65
C ASN A 134 26.97 -54.84 44.26
N VAL A 135 25.92 -54.14 44.73
CA VAL A 135 24.75 -54.78 45.33
C VAL A 135 23.69 -54.98 44.26
N THR A 136 23.18 -56.21 44.12
CA THR A 136 22.03 -56.55 43.27
C THR A 136 20.94 -57.14 44.15
N LEU A 137 19.76 -56.52 44.16
CA LEU A 137 18.56 -57.05 44.77
C LEU A 137 17.58 -57.44 43.67
N THR A 138 17.22 -58.71 43.57
CA THR A 138 16.26 -59.23 42.59
C THR A 138 15.10 -59.91 43.28
N THR A 139 13.88 -59.47 43.02
CA THR A 139 12.65 -60.07 43.56
C THR A 139 11.78 -60.54 42.41
N THR A 140 11.38 -61.81 42.44
CA THR A 140 10.60 -62.45 41.37
C THR A 140 9.38 -63.15 41.96
N ALA A 141 8.18 -62.68 41.61
CA ALA A 141 6.91 -63.33 41.93
C ALA A 141 6.41 -64.11 40.72
N THR A 142 6.18 -65.41 40.86
CA THR A 142 5.54 -66.23 39.80
C THR A 142 4.02 -66.05 39.80
N THR A 143 3.43 -65.86 40.98
CA THR A 143 2.06 -65.33 41.14
C THR A 143 2.03 -64.23 42.21
N GLY A 144 1.16 -63.23 42.03
CA GLY A 144 1.03 -62.10 42.95
C GLY A 144 1.96 -60.90 42.69
N ASN A 145 2.19 -60.11 43.72
CA ASN A 145 2.88 -58.83 43.62
C ASN A 145 4.36 -58.94 44.03
N ALA A 146 5.29 -58.36 43.25
CA ALA A 146 6.71 -58.28 43.58
C ALA A 146 7.10 -56.85 44.01
N TYR A 147 7.88 -56.72 45.07
CA TYR A 147 8.38 -55.45 45.59
C TYR A 147 9.90 -55.56 45.80
N GLY A 148 10.72 -54.63 45.33
CA GLY A 148 12.15 -54.58 45.65
C GLY A 148 12.35 -54.06 47.07
N LEU A 149 12.03 -52.78 47.29
CA LEU A 149 11.99 -52.12 48.59
C LEU A 149 10.56 -51.72 48.93
N LEU A 150 10.15 -51.96 50.18
CA LEU A 150 8.78 -51.72 50.64
C LEU A 150 8.71 -51.24 52.10
N THR A 151 7.78 -50.32 52.42
CA THR A 151 7.39 -50.01 53.81
C THR A 151 5.99 -50.56 54.14
N TYR A 152 5.78 -51.11 55.36
CA TYR A 152 4.70 -52.03 55.73
C TYR A 152 3.25 -51.45 55.85
N TYR A 153 2.29 -52.34 56.16
CA TYR A 153 0.83 -52.33 55.91
C TYR A 153 -0.09 -51.56 56.89
N ASP A 154 0.39 -51.12 58.06
CA ASP A 154 -0.49 -50.44 59.04
C ASP A 154 -0.61 -48.92 58.78
N ASN A 155 -1.66 -48.29 59.34
CA ASN A 155 -2.02 -46.86 59.23
C ASN A 155 -0.90 -45.84 59.57
N ASN A 156 0.31 -46.31 59.91
CA ASN A 156 1.54 -45.56 60.13
C ASN A 156 2.63 -45.98 59.11
N SER A 157 2.35 -45.89 57.81
CA SER A 157 3.36 -46.04 56.76
C SER A 157 4.53 -45.05 56.96
N GLY A 158 5.78 -45.47 56.69
CA GLY A 158 7.00 -44.66 56.84
C GLY A 158 7.64 -44.26 55.51
N ASP A 159 8.46 -43.19 55.51
CA ASP A 159 9.22 -42.73 54.34
C ASP A 159 10.32 -43.74 53.96
N ILE A 160 10.77 -43.74 52.70
CA ILE A 160 12.03 -44.39 52.30
C ILE A 160 13.08 -43.30 52.15
N THR A 161 14.15 -43.34 52.93
CA THR A 161 15.27 -42.39 52.83
C THR A 161 16.57 -43.12 52.53
N ILE A 162 17.26 -42.77 51.45
CA ILE A 162 18.60 -43.26 51.10
C ILE A 162 19.55 -42.06 51.19
N SER A 163 20.47 -42.04 52.16
CA SER A 163 21.18 -40.80 52.56
C SER A 163 22.46 -40.50 51.78
N SER A 164 23.17 -41.54 51.34
CA SER A 164 24.50 -41.47 50.69
C SER A 164 24.50 -42.12 49.30
N GLY A 165 23.34 -42.16 48.66
CA GLY A 165 23.15 -42.60 47.28
C GLY A 165 22.80 -44.09 47.08
N LEU A 166 22.16 -44.34 45.93
CA LEU A 166 21.78 -45.66 45.42
C LEU A 166 22.56 -45.93 44.12
N SER A 167 23.61 -46.74 44.24
CA SER A 167 24.54 -47.04 43.14
C SER A 167 24.45 -48.47 42.62
N GLY A 168 23.81 -49.37 43.37
CA GLY A 168 23.58 -50.78 42.98
C GLY A 168 22.29 -50.99 42.19
N THR A 169 21.91 -52.26 41.99
CA THR A 169 20.73 -52.68 41.21
C THR A 169 19.61 -53.17 42.12
N ILE A 170 18.38 -52.72 41.87
CA ILE A 170 17.14 -53.21 42.48
C ILE A 170 16.19 -53.58 41.34
N SER A 171 15.75 -54.83 41.30
CA SER A 171 14.90 -55.36 40.23
C SER A 171 13.74 -56.14 40.82
N ALA A 172 12.52 -55.81 40.43
CA ALA A 172 11.31 -56.54 40.79
C ALA A 172 10.63 -57.08 39.53
N SER A 173 10.22 -58.35 39.55
CA SER A 173 9.59 -59.02 38.41
C SER A 173 8.37 -59.82 38.87
N ALA A 174 7.23 -59.70 38.20
CA ALA A 174 6.02 -60.45 38.49
C ALA A 174 5.48 -61.13 37.22
N ALA A 175 5.42 -62.46 37.19
CA ALA A 175 4.89 -63.23 36.07
C ALA A 175 3.35 -63.24 36.01
N SER A 176 2.68 -62.97 37.13
CA SER A 176 1.26 -62.61 37.18
C SER A 176 0.99 -61.72 38.39
N GLY A 177 0.50 -60.49 38.18
CA GLY A 177 0.35 -59.47 39.24
C GLY A 177 1.29 -58.28 39.03
N SER A 178 1.43 -57.39 40.02
CA SER A 178 2.11 -56.10 39.87
C SER A 178 3.54 -56.12 40.44
N ALA A 179 4.45 -55.35 39.85
CA ALA A 179 5.84 -55.24 40.29
C ALA A 179 6.19 -53.79 40.68
N TRP A 180 6.92 -53.61 41.77
CA TRP A 180 7.44 -52.34 42.25
C TRP A 180 8.93 -52.43 42.56
N GLY A 181 9.77 -51.56 41.98
CA GLY A 181 11.18 -51.46 42.40
C GLY A 181 11.25 -50.91 43.83
N LEU A 182 10.75 -49.68 44.03
CA LEU A 182 10.58 -49.04 45.34
C LEU A 182 9.12 -48.66 45.56
N LYS A 183 8.59 -48.94 46.75
CA LYS A 183 7.24 -48.52 47.14
C LYS A 183 7.16 -48.10 48.61
N SER A 184 6.76 -46.86 48.87
CA SER A 184 6.50 -46.39 50.24
C SER A 184 5.03 -46.60 50.63
N GLY A 185 4.75 -47.64 51.42
CA GLY A 185 3.43 -48.03 51.94
C GLY A 185 2.70 -49.12 51.14
N MET A 186 1.92 -49.97 51.82
CA MET A 186 0.95 -50.90 51.21
C MET A 186 -0.49 -50.38 51.39
N SER A 187 -1.39 -50.72 50.45
CA SER A 187 -2.72 -50.08 50.38
C SER A 187 -3.67 -50.48 51.51
N GLY A 188 -4.16 -49.45 52.21
CA GLY A 188 -5.36 -49.37 53.03
C GLY A 188 -5.44 -47.94 53.56
N ASP A 189 -6.35 -47.11 53.04
CA ASP A 189 -6.50 -45.66 53.30
C ASP A 189 -5.31 -44.74 52.94
N TYR A 190 -5.31 -44.23 51.70
CA TYR A 190 -4.88 -42.90 51.23
C TYR A 190 -3.65 -42.16 51.84
N ALA A 191 -2.66 -42.84 52.42
CA ALA A 191 -1.47 -42.20 52.98
C ALA A 191 -0.18 -42.85 52.45
N TYR A 192 0.13 -42.63 51.17
CA TYR A 192 1.48 -42.88 50.66
C TYR A 192 2.48 -41.92 51.36
N LYS A 193 3.72 -42.36 51.57
CA LYS A 193 4.80 -41.56 52.17
C LYS A 193 5.87 -41.16 51.15
N SER A 194 6.88 -40.43 51.57
CA SER A 194 7.89 -39.90 50.67
C SER A 194 9.01 -40.90 50.41
N ILE A 195 9.62 -40.81 49.23
CA ILE A 195 10.90 -41.44 48.89
C ILE A 195 11.92 -40.32 48.69
N ALA A 196 13.02 -40.34 49.44
CA ALA A 196 14.12 -39.39 49.34
C ALA A 196 15.43 -40.13 49.08
N ILE A 197 16.12 -39.79 48.00
CA ILE A 197 17.45 -40.31 47.66
C ILE A 197 18.44 -39.15 47.61
N SER A 198 19.12 -38.94 48.73
CA SER A 198 20.23 -38.00 48.88
C SER A 198 21.55 -38.64 48.44
N GLY A 199 22.44 -37.86 47.83
CA GLY A 199 23.70 -38.36 47.27
C GLY A 199 23.60 -39.03 45.89
N GLY A 200 22.39 -39.15 45.34
CA GLY A 200 22.11 -39.52 43.95
C GLY A 200 21.78 -41.00 43.69
N LEU A 201 21.06 -41.24 42.60
CA LEU A 201 20.75 -42.55 42.03
C LEU A 201 21.61 -42.76 40.78
N SER A 202 22.73 -43.46 40.94
CA SER A 202 23.65 -43.83 39.84
C SER A 202 23.53 -45.29 39.42
N GLY A 203 22.78 -46.09 40.18
CA GLY A 203 22.51 -47.50 39.92
C GLY A 203 21.24 -47.74 39.12
N THR A 204 20.66 -48.93 39.25
CA THR A 204 19.52 -49.36 38.42
C THR A 204 18.32 -49.73 39.30
N VAL A 205 17.13 -49.23 38.98
CA VAL A 205 15.86 -49.64 39.58
C VAL A 205 14.93 -50.11 38.48
N THR A 206 14.55 -51.39 38.46
CA THR A 206 13.64 -51.96 37.45
C THR A 206 12.42 -52.62 38.05
N ALA A 207 11.30 -52.54 37.34
CA ALA A 207 10.09 -53.29 37.62
C ALA A 207 9.54 -53.91 36.34
N VAL A 208 9.27 -55.21 36.33
CA VAL A 208 8.72 -55.94 35.18
C VAL A 208 7.45 -56.67 35.61
N ALA A 209 6.31 -56.45 34.95
CA ALA A 209 5.07 -57.15 35.25
C ALA A 209 4.46 -57.77 33.99
N ALA A 210 3.99 -59.01 34.07
CA ALA A 210 3.29 -59.68 32.98
C ALA A 210 1.76 -59.66 33.18
N GLY A 211 1.02 -59.87 32.08
CA GLY A 211 -0.44 -59.86 32.09
C GLY A 211 -1.06 -58.47 32.33
N SER A 212 -2.07 -58.38 33.18
CA SER A 212 -2.79 -57.13 33.51
C SER A 212 -2.19 -56.36 34.70
N GLY A 213 -1.04 -56.80 35.23
CA GLY A 213 -0.39 -56.20 36.39
C GLY A 213 0.30 -54.86 36.13
N LEU A 214 0.46 -54.06 37.18
CA LEU A 214 1.11 -52.74 37.10
C LEU A 214 2.63 -52.90 37.31
N ALA A 215 3.45 -52.27 36.48
CA ALA A 215 4.90 -52.17 36.71
C ALA A 215 5.24 -50.75 37.17
N ARG A 216 5.93 -50.61 38.30
CA ARG A 216 6.36 -49.31 38.82
C ARG A 216 7.83 -49.32 39.24
N GLY A 217 8.67 -48.49 38.65
CA GLY A 217 10.06 -48.37 39.09
C GLY A 217 10.10 -47.84 40.53
N MET A 218 9.48 -46.70 40.77
CA MET A 218 9.36 -46.07 42.10
C MET A 218 7.95 -45.51 42.31
N GLN A 219 7.35 -45.72 43.49
CA GLN A 219 6.06 -45.15 43.88
C GLN A 219 6.05 -44.59 45.31
N GLY A 220 5.68 -43.32 45.47
CA GLY A 220 5.46 -42.67 46.77
C GLY A 220 4.61 -41.41 46.66
N GLN A 221 4.27 -40.73 47.77
CA GLN A 221 3.58 -39.44 47.76
C GLN A 221 4.47 -38.35 47.17
N ASN A 222 5.65 -38.15 47.76
CA ASN A 222 6.66 -37.26 47.22
C ASN A 222 7.91 -38.07 46.90
N ILE A 223 8.49 -37.88 45.72
CA ILE A 223 9.75 -38.53 45.35
C ILE A 223 10.78 -37.41 45.15
N THR A 224 11.87 -37.45 45.90
CA THR A 224 12.99 -36.48 45.80
C THR A 224 14.29 -37.21 45.51
N ILE A 225 15.00 -36.83 44.44
CA ILE A 225 16.29 -37.42 44.04
C ILE A 225 17.26 -36.28 43.73
N ASP A 226 18.40 -36.20 44.43
CA ASP A 226 19.38 -35.12 44.19
C ASP A 226 19.95 -35.15 42.76
N THR A 227 20.41 -36.32 42.32
CA THR A 227 20.94 -36.53 40.97
C THR A 227 20.53 -37.92 40.50
N LEU A 228 19.83 -38.02 39.36
CA LEU A 228 19.50 -39.29 38.70
C LEU A 228 20.46 -39.50 37.52
N SER A 229 21.53 -40.25 37.72
CA SER A 229 22.53 -40.57 36.68
C SER A 229 22.53 -42.04 36.24
N GLY A 230 21.73 -42.88 36.91
CA GLY A 230 21.54 -44.30 36.61
C GLY A 230 20.26 -44.58 35.83
N THR A 231 19.67 -45.75 36.00
CA THR A 231 18.48 -46.19 35.25
C THR A 231 17.28 -46.42 36.16
N VAL A 232 16.10 -45.91 35.78
CA VAL A 232 14.81 -46.32 36.37
C VAL A 232 13.89 -46.82 35.26
N ALA A 233 13.50 -48.09 35.31
CA ALA A 233 12.71 -48.71 34.26
C ALA A 233 11.46 -49.43 34.80
N ALA A 234 10.36 -49.32 34.07
CA ALA A 234 9.13 -50.08 34.31
C ALA A 234 8.61 -50.68 33.01
N THR A 235 8.42 -52.00 32.98
CA THR A 235 8.01 -52.71 31.76
C THR A 235 6.81 -53.62 32.04
N THR A 236 5.75 -53.50 31.25
CA THR A 236 4.68 -54.50 31.19
C THR A 236 4.65 -55.23 29.86
N THR A 237 4.61 -56.56 29.90
CA THR A 237 4.53 -57.41 28.70
C THR A 237 3.09 -57.73 28.26
N GLY A 238 2.09 -57.33 29.07
CA GLY A 238 0.66 -57.50 28.78
C GLY A 238 -0.12 -56.18 28.79
N SER A 239 -1.40 -56.20 29.18
CA SER A 239 -2.32 -55.05 29.15
C SER A 239 -2.22 -54.07 30.33
N GLY A 240 -1.34 -54.34 31.30
CA GLY A 240 -1.16 -53.50 32.48
C GLY A 240 -0.36 -52.20 32.22
N TYR A 241 -0.39 -51.28 33.19
CA TYR A 241 0.25 -49.95 33.06
C TYR A 241 1.68 -49.93 33.61
N ALA A 242 2.55 -49.14 32.97
CA ALA A 242 3.94 -48.95 33.37
C ALA A 242 4.18 -47.51 33.84
N TYR A 243 4.78 -47.34 35.03
CA TYR A 243 5.19 -46.05 35.57
C TYR A 243 6.66 -46.12 36.01
N ALA A 244 7.59 -45.44 35.35
CA ALA A 244 8.98 -45.50 35.81
C ALA A 244 9.11 -44.79 37.17
N LEU A 245 8.60 -43.57 37.29
CA LEU A 245 8.44 -42.87 38.58
C LEU A 245 7.01 -42.36 38.74
N GLU A 246 6.35 -42.69 39.85
CA GLU A 246 4.97 -42.27 40.18
C GLU A 246 4.91 -41.59 41.55
N ALA A 247 4.83 -40.26 41.56
CA ALA A 247 4.53 -39.47 42.75
C ALA A 247 3.01 -39.26 42.88
N PHE A 248 2.38 -39.98 43.79
CA PHE A 248 0.92 -40.09 43.90
C PHE A 248 0.47 -40.34 45.34
N ASN A 249 -0.56 -39.61 45.78
CA ASN A 249 -1.29 -39.89 47.00
C ASN A 249 -2.79 -39.73 46.76
N GLY A 250 -3.51 -40.83 46.52
CA GLY A 250 -4.96 -40.87 46.63
C GLY A 250 -5.77 -39.89 45.77
N ASN A 251 -5.21 -39.40 44.66
CA ASN A 251 -5.72 -38.25 43.89
C ASN A 251 -5.80 -36.92 44.66
N THR A 252 -5.04 -36.72 45.73
CA THR A 252 -5.02 -35.46 46.51
C THR A 252 -3.71 -34.70 46.37
N SER A 253 -2.58 -35.40 46.29
CA SER A 253 -1.25 -34.76 46.21
C SER A 253 -0.21 -35.68 45.59
N GLY A 254 0.87 -35.14 45.02
CA GLY A 254 2.08 -35.93 44.81
C GLY A 254 3.13 -35.21 44.00
N THR A 255 4.29 -34.94 44.60
CA THR A 255 5.34 -34.10 44.00
C THR A 255 6.55 -34.94 43.64
N LEU A 256 6.99 -34.86 42.39
CA LEU A 256 8.22 -35.46 41.92
C LEU A 256 9.29 -34.37 41.75
N THR A 257 10.36 -34.44 42.52
CA THR A 257 11.49 -33.51 42.45
C THR A 257 12.78 -34.26 42.11
N ILE A 258 13.45 -33.85 41.04
CA ILE A 258 14.77 -34.34 40.66
C ILE A 258 15.71 -33.13 40.63
N GLY A 259 16.91 -33.21 41.19
CA GLY A 259 17.92 -32.17 41.02
C GLY A 259 18.44 -32.20 39.59
N THR A 260 19.44 -33.03 39.31
CA THR A 260 19.96 -33.23 37.95
C THR A 260 19.53 -34.58 37.38
N LEU A 261 19.04 -34.62 36.14
CA LEU A 261 18.72 -35.85 35.43
C LEU A 261 19.74 -36.07 34.30
N SER A 262 20.63 -37.04 34.46
CA SER A 262 21.67 -37.42 33.49
C SER A 262 21.70 -38.91 33.17
N GLY A 263 20.68 -39.64 33.61
CA GLY A 263 20.50 -41.07 33.40
C GLY A 263 19.22 -41.39 32.63
N GLU A 264 18.83 -42.66 32.60
CA GLU A 264 17.72 -43.15 31.78
C GLU A 264 16.45 -43.43 32.62
N VAL A 265 15.32 -42.90 32.20
CA VAL A 265 14.00 -43.22 32.76
C VAL A 265 13.12 -43.80 31.67
N THR A 266 12.72 -45.06 31.79
CA THR A 266 12.03 -45.78 30.71
C THR A 266 10.77 -46.49 31.20
N ALA A 267 9.62 -46.18 30.61
CA ALA A 267 8.36 -46.88 30.85
C ALA A 267 7.85 -47.54 29.57
N THR A 268 7.66 -48.85 29.56
CA THR A 268 7.18 -49.59 28.39
C THR A 268 5.97 -50.45 28.75
N SER A 269 4.90 -50.35 27.99
CA SER A 269 3.68 -51.14 28.16
C SER A 269 3.19 -51.69 26.83
N ALA A 270 3.19 -53.02 26.67
CA ALA A 270 2.81 -53.68 25.42
C ALA A 270 1.32 -53.50 25.06
N GLY A 271 0.42 -53.45 26.05
CA GLY A 271 -1.03 -53.38 25.84
C GLY A 271 -1.77 -52.34 26.69
N GLY A 272 -1.05 -51.51 27.45
CA GLY A 272 -1.62 -50.52 28.38
C GLY A 272 -1.06 -49.12 28.17
N GLN A 273 -1.03 -48.34 29.27
CA GLN A 273 -0.51 -46.97 29.31
C GLN A 273 0.90 -46.95 29.88
N ALA A 274 1.73 -46.02 29.41
CA ALA A 274 3.10 -45.84 29.89
C ALA A 274 3.36 -44.40 30.34
N PHE A 275 4.00 -44.24 31.50
CA PHE A 275 4.35 -42.95 32.08
C PHE A 275 5.83 -42.97 32.52
N GLY A 276 6.67 -42.13 31.92
CA GLY A 276 8.06 -41.99 32.35
C GLY A 276 8.13 -41.36 33.75
N LEU A 277 7.83 -40.06 33.80
CA LEU A 277 7.69 -39.31 35.04
C LEU A 277 6.21 -38.94 35.25
N TYR A 278 5.62 -39.43 36.33
CA TYR A 278 4.26 -39.10 36.73
C TYR A 278 4.29 -38.38 38.09
N GLY A 279 3.76 -37.16 38.13
CA GLY A 279 3.53 -36.43 39.38
C GLY A 279 2.09 -35.95 39.44
N TYR A 280 1.35 -36.31 40.48
CA TYR A 280 -0.04 -35.87 40.59
C TYR A 280 -0.15 -34.34 40.70
N SER A 281 0.68 -33.72 41.56
CA SER A 281 0.68 -32.28 41.88
C SER A 281 1.78 -31.47 41.22
N ALA A 282 2.95 -32.04 40.95
CA ALA A 282 4.00 -31.32 40.23
C ALA A 282 5.11 -32.28 39.82
N ILE A 283 5.78 -31.92 38.73
CA ILE A 283 7.11 -32.44 38.38
C ILE A 283 8.07 -31.25 38.36
N SER A 284 9.15 -31.33 39.14
CA SER A 284 10.19 -30.32 39.19
C SER A 284 11.57 -30.93 38.95
N ILE A 285 12.22 -30.55 37.86
CA ILE A 285 13.65 -30.79 37.66
C ILE A 285 14.37 -29.47 38.02
N THR A 286 15.00 -29.43 39.18
CA THR A 286 15.55 -28.19 39.75
C THR A 286 16.93 -27.82 39.20
N GLY A 287 17.66 -28.80 38.65
CA GLY A 287 18.87 -28.66 37.85
C GLY A 287 18.63 -28.95 36.37
N ASP A 288 19.61 -29.54 35.70
CA ASP A 288 19.55 -29.83 34.25
C ASP A 288 18.97 -31.22 33.98
N LEU A 289 18.19 -31.35 32.91
CA LEU A 289 18.09 -32.62 32.17
C LEU A 289 19.25 -32.61 31.16
N THR A 290 20.35 -33.28 31.49
CA THR A 290 21.60 -33.20 30.71
C THR A 290 21.51 -33.98 29.41
N LYS A 291 22.45 -33.77 28.48
CA LYS A 291 22.50 -34.46 27.17
C LYS A 291 22.53 -35.99 27.25
N GLU A 292 23.04 -36.55 28.35
CA GLU A 292 23.09 -38.00 28.57
C GLU A 292 21.79 -38.52 29.20
N GLY A 293 20.96 -37.62 29.74
CA GLY A 293 19.70 -37.95 30.37
C GLY A 293 18.58 -38.18 29.35
N SER A 294 17.73 -39.15 29.63
CA SER A 294 16.58 -39.47 28.80
C SER A 294 15.36 -39.88 29.61
N VAL A 295 14.17 -39.50 29.12
CA VAL A 295 12.88 -40.00 29.60
C VAL A 295 12.13 -40.58 28.41
N SER A 296 11.76 -41.85 28.46
CA SER A 296 11.03 -42.53 27.40
C SER A 296 9.78 -43.24 27.91
N ALA A 297 8.69 -43.12 27.16
CA ALA A 297 7.43 -43.81 27.43
C ALA A 297 6.88 -44.45 26.15
N THR A 298 6.70 -45.76 26.14
CA THR A 298 6.11 -46.50 25.01
C THR A 298 4.89 -47.28 25.48
N GLY A 299 3.70 -46.97 24.97
CA GLY A 299 2.43 -47.59 25.34
C GLY A 299 1.61 -47.99 24.13
N SER A 300 0.51 -48.72 24.36
CA SER A 300 -0.44 -49.06 23.28
C SER A 300 -1.49 -47.96 23.09
N ALA A 301 -2.12 -47.51 24.19
CA ALA A 301 -3.20 -46.52 24.13
C ALA A 301 -2.72 -45.08 24.43
N LEU A 302 -1.98 -44.90 25.53
CA LEU A 302 -1.45 -43.61 25.97
C LEU A 302 0.02 -43.76 26.38
N ALA A 303 0.84 -42.78 26.02
CA ALA A 303 2.20 -42.65 26.52
C ALA A 303 2.49 -41.19 26.92
N TYR A 304 3.07 -41.00 28.09
CA TYR A 304 3.53 -39.70 28.57
C TYR A 304 4.98 -39.77 29.00
N GLY A 305 5.84 -38.94 28.40
CA GLY A 305 7.20 -38.76 28.89
C GLY A 305 7.17 -38.16 30.30
N LEU A 306 6.60 -36.97 30.43
CA LEU A 306 6.28 -36.29 31.69
C LEU A 306 4.78 -36.01 31.76
N TYR A 307 4.15 -36.34 32.89
CA TYR A 307 2.72 -36.08 33.09
C TYR A 307 2.35 -35.54 34.47
N THR A 308 1.51 -34.51 34.47
CA THR A 308 0.78 -34.02 35.65
C THR A 308 -0.70 -33.84 35.32
N ALA A 309 -1.58 -34.12 36.30
CA ALA A 309 -3.02 -34.12 36.05
C ALA A 309 -3.62 -32.71 35.92
N SER A 310 -3.42 -31.83 36.92
CA SER A 310 -4.04 -30.49 36.98
C SER A 310 -3.06 -29.39 37.40
N TYR A 311 -1.76 -29.66 37.32
CA TYR A 311 -0.73 -28.82 37.94
C TYR A 311 0.53 -28.74 37.07
N ASP A 312 1.64 -28.28 37.64
CA ASP A 312 2.77 -27.74 36.88
C ASP A 312 3.89 -28.75 36.60
N ILE A 313 4.51 -28.63 35.43
CA ILE A 313 5.82 -29.21 35.11
C ILE A 313 6.83 -28.07 35.02
N ALA A 314 7.90 -28.13 35.80
CA ALA A 314 8.95 -27.11 35.81
C ALA A 314 10.35 -27.73 35.66
N ILE A 315 11.12 -27.25 34.67
CA ILE A 315 12.56 -27.51 34.55
C ILE A 315 13.26 -26.17 34.79
N THR A 316 13.95 -26.06 35.92
CA THR A 316 14.62 -24.81 36.34
C THR A 316 15.96 -24.64 35.64
N GLY A 317 16.73 -25.74 35.48
CA GLY A 317 17.92 -25.77 34.66
C GLY A 317 17.62 -25.98 33.17
N LYS A 318 18.64 -26.40 32.42
CA LYS A 318 18.58 -26.61 30.97
C LYS A 318 17.90 -27.93 30.62
N LEU A 319 17.14 -27.93 29.54
CA LEU A 319 16.73 -29.15 28.85
C LEU A 319 17.73 -29.43 27.72
N ALA A 320 18.66 -30.36 27.96
CA ALA A 320 19.68 -30.82 27.01
C ALA A 320 19.55 -32.31 26.65
N GLY A 321 18.81 -33.08 27.45
CA GLY A 321 18.51 -34.48 27.20
C GLY A 321 17.29 -34.71 26.31
N THR A 322 16.86 -35.97 26.22
CA THR A 322 15.77 -36.39 25.34
C THR A 322 14.52 -36.79 26.11
N VAL A 323 13.34 -36.41 25.61
CA VAL A 323 12.04 -36.88 26.12
C VAL A 323 11.26 -37.47 24.96
N THR A 324 10.90 -38.74 25.05
CA THR A 324 10.21 -39.47 23.98
C THR A 324 8.93 -40.13 24.47
N ALA A 325 7.87 -40.06 23.67
CA ALA A 325 6.61 -40.76 23.93
C ALA A 325 6.09 -41.41 22.65
N SER A 326 5.64 -42.67 22.73
CA SER A 326 5.10 -43.42 21.59
C SER A 326 3.88 -44.25 22.00
N ALA A 327 2.71 -43.98 21.41
CA ALA A 327 1.45 -44.71 21.64
C ALA A 327 0.37 -44.31 20.64
N ALA A 328 -0.84 -44.87 20.69
CA ALA A 328 -1.97 -44.34 19.89
C ALA A 328 -2.18 -42.83 20.13
N SER A 329 -2.12 -42.39 21.40
CA SER A 329 -2.04 -40.98 21.77
C SER A 329 -0.81 -40.72 22.65
N ALA A 330 0.14 -39.94 22.14
CA ALA A 330 1.44 -39.73 22.76
C ALA A 330 1.68 -38.28 23.18
N TYR A 331 2.30 -38.08 24.34
CA TYR A 331 2.62 -36.77 24.91
C TYR A 331 4.07 -36.78 25.40
N GLY A 332 4.94 -35.94 24.84
CA GLY A 332 6.27 -35.73 25.41
C GLY A 332 6.13 -35.14 26.81
N PHE A 333 5.42 -34.01 26.90
CA PHE A 333 4.98 -33.37 28.14
C PHE A 333 3.46 -33.21 28.10
N GLY A 334 2.76 -33.67 29.14
CA GLY A 334 1.34 -33.41 29.34
C GLY A 334 1.10 -32.83 30.73
N ALA A 335 0.79 -31.54 30.82
CA ALA A 335 0.46 -30.89 32.08
C ALA A 335 -0.97 -30.39 32.06
N GLY A 336 -1.71 -30.60 33.16
CA GLY A 336 -2.96 -29.91 33.37
C GLY A 336 -2.77 -28.41 33.65
N GLY A 337 -1.70 -28.03 34.34
CA GLY A 337 -1.33 -26.66 34.66
C GLY A 337 -0.26 -26.10 33.71
N ASN A 338 0.71 -25.38 34.25
CA ASN A 338 1.77 -24.72 33.49
C ASN A 338 2.91 -25.67 33.13
N ILE A 339 3.58 -25.40 32.02
CA ILE A 339 4.87 -25.99 31.68
C ILE A 339 5.90 -24.86 31.61
N THR A 340 6.95 -24.92 32.43
CA THR A 340 8.02 -23.91 32.43
C THR A 340 9.38 -24.56 32.24
N ILE A 341 10.14 -24.10 31.23
CA ILE A 341 11.54 -24.47 31.02
C ILE A 341 12.39 -23.19 31.17
N ALA A 342 12.83 -22.92 32.40
CA ALA A 342 13.50 -21.68 32.74
C ALA A 342 14.95 -21.61 32.21
N GLY A 343 15.65 -22.75 32.13
CA GLY A 343 17.00 -22.82 31.56
C GLY A 343 17.06 -22.86 30.03
N GLY A 344 15.92 -22.94 29.35
CA GLY A 344 15.82 -23.08 27.89
C GLY A 344 16.01 -24.52 27.39
N LEU A 345 15.61 -24.76 26.15
CA LEU A 345 15.87 -26.01 25.42
C LEU A 345 17.14 -25.83 24.60
N THR A 346 18.21 -26.56 24.95
CA THR A 346 19.52 -26.45 24.28
C THR A 346 19.56 -27.24 22.96
N SER A 347 20.59 -27.04 22.14
CA SER A 347 20.74 -27.69 20.84
C SER A 347 20.78 -29.22 20.89
N ASP A 348 21.24 -29.80 22.00
CA ASP A 348 21.27 -31.26 22.20
C ASP A 348 19.90 -31.80 22.65
N GLY A 349 19.05 -30.92 23.19
CA GLY A 349 17.77 -31.30 23.78
C GLY A 349 16.70 -31.59 22.72
N SER A 350 15.91 -32.63 22.97
CA SER A 350 14.78 -32.97 22.10
C SER A 350 13.57 -33.48 22.87
N VAL A 351 12.39 -33.15 22.35
CA VAL A 351 11.10 -33.69 22.82
C VAL A 351 10.34 -34.24 21.62
N THR A 352 10.05 -35.54 21.62
CA THR A 352 9.43 -36.22 20.49
C THR A 352 8.20 -37.00 20.95
N ALA A 353 7.06 -36.78 20.28
CA ALA A 353 5.85 -37.58 20.46
C ALA A 353 5.45 -38.23 19.13
N THR A 354 5.31 -39.54 19.12
CA THR A 354 4.87 -40.31 17.94
C THR A 354 3.57 -41.02 18.28
N GLY A 355 2.51 -40.79 17.50
CA GLY A 355 1.26 -41.50 17.70
C GLY A 355 0.50 -41.89 16.46
N VAL A 356 -0.61 -42.58 16.68
CA VAL A 356 -1.49 -43.07 15.62
C VAL A 356 -2.66 -42.12 15.42
N THR A 357 -3.34 -41.76 16.51
CA THR A 357 -4.49 -40.84 16.49
C THR A 357 -4.10 -39.43 16.90
N SER A 358 -3.26 -39.27 17.92
CA SER A 358 -2.76 -37.97 18.34
C SER A 358 -1.32 -37.97 18.85
N ALA A 359 -0.60 -36.89 18.63
CA ALA A 359 0.75 -36.68 19.12
C ALA A 359 0.91 -35.24 19.62
N TRP A 360 1.49 -35.07 20.81
CA TRP A 360 1.69 -33.78 21.46
C TRP A 360 3.14 -33.68 21.95
N GLY A 361 3.96 -32.80 21.40
CA GLY A 361 5.32 -32.58 21.89
C GLY A 361 5.29 -32.07 23.34
N MET A 362 4.74 -30.87 23.55
CA MET A 362 4.44 -30.32 24.86
C MET A 362 3.02 -29.76 24.89
N ASN A 363 2.22 -30.16 25.88
CA ASN A 363 0.85 -29.70 26.03
C ASN A 363 0.55 -29.24 27.46
N ALA A 364 0.37 -27.94 27.64
CA ALA A 364 -0.21 -27.32 28.83
C ALA A 364 -1.73 -27.15 28.59
N ALA A 365 -2.53 -28.09 29.10
CA ALA A 365 -3.94 -28.17 28.77
C ALA A 365 -4.73 -26.96 29.27
N TYR A 366 -4.58 -26.58 30.55
CA TYR A 366 -5.29 -25.44 31.16
C TYR A 366 -4.37 -24.33 31.67
N GLY A 367 -3.05 -24.48 31.55
CA GLY A 367 -2.06 -23.48 31.96
C GLY A 367 -1.27 -22.90 30.79
N SER A 368 -0.24 -22.12 31.13
CA SER A 368 0.67 -21.50 30.16
C SER A 368 1.90 -22.37 29.91
N LEU A 369 2.44 -22.30 28.70
CA LEU A 369 3.69 -22.95 28.30
C LEU A 369 4.75 -21.86 28.09
N THR A 370 5.83 -21.87 28.89
CA THR A 370 6.87 -20.83 28.85
C THR A 370 8.27 -21.43 28.75
N ILE A 371 9.05 -20.98 27.77
CA ILE A 371 10.47 -21.34 27.58
C ILE A 371 11.28 -20.05 27.63
N GLN A 372 12.13 -19.86 28.66
CA GLN A 372 12.62 -18.50 29.00
C GLN A 372 13.99 -18.10 28.41
N LYS A 373 14.89 -19.06 28.17
CA LYS A 373 16.26 -18.83 27.71
C LYS A 373 16.51 -19.42 26.32
N GLY A 374 15.48 -19.34 25.49
CA GLY A 374 15.49 -19.76 24.11
C GLY A 374 15.22 -21.25 23.89
N LEU A 375 14.90 -21.55 22.63
CA LEU A 375 14.67 -22.90 22.12
C LEU A 375 15.63 -23.13 20.95
N ALA A 376 16.76 -23.76 21.24
CA ALA A 376 17.81 -24.14 20.29
C ALA A 376 17.73 -25.61 19.85
N GLY A 377 17.06 -26.45 20.63
CA GLY A 377 16.87 -27.89 20.34
C GLY A 377 15.67 -28.18 19.44
N SER A 378 15.06 -29.34 19.62
CA SER A 378 13.93 -29.77 18.78
C SER A 378 12.69 -30.19 19.59
N VAL A 379 11.51 -29.83 19.08
CA VAL A 379 10.24 -30.38 19.54
C VAL A 379 9.47 -30.91 18.34
N ALA A 380 9.22 -32.22 18.31
CA ALA A 380 8.61 -32.90 17.18
C ALA A 380 7.36 -33.68 17.63
N SER A 381 6.30 -33.58 16.84
CA SER A 381 5.11 -34.40 16.98
C SER A 381 4.74 -35.02 15.64
N GLU A 382 4.51 -36.34 15.62
CA GLU A 382 4.11 -37.07 14.43
C GLU A 382 2.95 -38.00 14.73
N ALA A 383 1.81 -37.77 14.08
CA ALA A 383 0.64 -38.62 14.15
C ALA A 383 0.40 -39.27 12.78
N THR A 384 0.30 -40.61 12.72
CA THR A 384 0.08 -41.35 11.46
C THR A 384 -1.14 -42.26 11.57
N SER A 385 -2.20 -41.97 10.79
CA SER A 385 -3.42 -42.78 10.75
C SER A 385 -3.72 -43.25 9.33
N SER A 386 -4.37 -44.40 9.15
CA SER A 386 -4.82 -44.87 7.84
C SER A 386 -6.33 -44.76 7.64
N SER A 387 -7.08 -44.38 8.67
CA SER A 387 -8.56 -44.47 8.69
C SER A 387 -9.26 -43.31 9.40
N SER A 388 -8.54 -42.41 10.08
CA SER A 388 -9.09 -41.28 10.83
C SER A 388 -8.22 -40.04 10.72
N GLY A 389 -8.78 -38.85 10.99
CA GLY A 389 -8.02 -37.59 11.01
C GLY A 389 -7.00 -37.58 12.16
N ALA A 390 -5.74 -37.89 11.84
CA ALA A 390 -4.61 -37.80 12.78
C ALA A 390 -4.38 -36.36 13.24
N VAL A 391 -4.01 -36.15 14.51
CA VAL A 391 -3.78 -34.80 15.05
C VAL A 391 -2.39 -34.67 15.69
N ALA A 392 -1.59 -33.70 15.27
CA ALA A 392 -0.25 -33.44 15.81
C ALA A 392 -0.12 -32.01 16.33
N TYR A 393 0.41 -31.84 17.54
CA TYR A 393 0.72 -30.56 18.16
C TYR A 393 2.18 -30.53 18.61
N GLY A 394 2.98 -29.58 18.12
CA GLY A 394 4.36 -29.38 18.59
C GLY A 394 4.37 -28.83 20.02
N LEU A 395 4.00 -27.55 20.14
CA LEU A 395 3.80 -26.84 21.40
C LEU A 395 2.34 -26.39 21.50
N SER A 396 1.67 -26.74 22.58
CA SER A 396 0.28 -26.40 22.83
C SER A 396 0.10 -25.80 24.22
N ALA A 397 -0.57 -24.66 24.28
CA ALA A 397 -1.16 -24.10 25.51
C ALA A 397 -2.63 -23.81 25.21
N ALA A 398 -3.50 -24.81 25.32
CA ALA A 398 -4.85 -24.73 24.76
C ALA A 398 -5.62 -23.52 25.31
N TYR A 399 -5.62 -23.32 26.64
CA TYR A 399 -6.33 -22.20 27.26
C TYR A 399 -5.44 -21.12 27.87
N GLY A 400 -4.12 -21.35 27.96
CA GLY A 400 -3.15 -20.39 28.50
C GLY A 400 -2.24 -19.78 27.44
N ALA A 401 -1.30 -18.93 27.87
CA ALA A 401 -0.34 -18.29 26.96
C ALA A 401 0.80 -19.24 26.57
N LEU A 402 1.32 -19.07 25.36
CA LEU A 402 2.53 -19.74 24.89
C LEU A 402 3.63 -18.69 24.70
N ASN A 403 4.68 -18.74 25.50
CA ASN A 403 5.76 -17.75 25.51
C ASN A 403 7.12 -18.41 25.23
N ILE A 404 7.85 -17.93 24.23
CA ILE A 404 9.24 -18.30 23.96
C ILE A 404 10.10 -17.05 24.07
N THR A 405 10.77 -16.87 25.20
CA THR A 405 11.70 -15.76 25.43
C THR A 405 13.15 -16.21 25.25
N GLY A 406 14.05 -15.29 24.89
CA GLY A 406 15.45 -15.60 24.58
C GLY A 406 15.71 -16.15 23.18
N GLY A 407 14.68 -16.25 22.33
CA GLY A 407 14.76 -16.56 20.90
C GLY A 407 14.59 -18.03 20.51
N LEU A 408 14.06 -18.26 19.31
CA LEU A 408 13.89 -19.58 18.69
C LEU A 408 14.95 -19.78 17.60
N SER A 409 15.92 -20.65 17.86
CA SER A 409 17.00 -21.02 16.91
C SER A 409 16.99 -22.49 16.49
N GLY A 410 16.18 -23.31 17.17
CA GLY A 410 15.96 -24.72 16.89
C GLY A 410 14.72 -24.98 16.01
N THR A 411 14.18 -26.19 16.11
CA THR A 411 13.12 -26.66 15.21
C THR A 411 11.89 -27.12 15.99
N ILE A 412 10.71 -26.67 15.58
CA ILE A 412 9.43 -27.18 16.05
C ILE A 412 8.69 -27.78 14.86
N THR A 413 8.33 -29.07 14.93
CA THR A 413 7.58 -29.75 13.87
C THR A 413 6.29 -30.40 14.38
N ALA A 414 5.24 -30.32 13.56
CA ALA A 414 4.01 -31.07 13.73
C ALA A 414 3.61 -31.72 12.42
N THR A 415 3.46 -33.04 12.42
CA THR A 415 3.18 -33.82 11.21
C THR A 415 1.99 -34.74 11.44
N ALA A 416 0.91 -34.54 10.69
CA ALA A 416 -0.25 -35.43 10.67
C ALA A 416 -0.32 -36.13 9.30
N LYS A 417 0.18 -37.37 9.21
CA LYS A 417 0.29 -38.13 7.96
C LYS A 417 -0.84 -39.14 7.80
N TYR A 418 -1.33 -39.25 6.56
CA TYR A 418 -2.30 -40.24 6.08
C TYR A 418 -3.67 -40.17 6.83
N GLY A 419 -4.77 -40.33 6.09
CA GLY A 419 -6.14 -40.19 6.62
C GLY A 419 -6.82 -38.87 6.25
N ASP A 420 -8.14 -38.93 6.03
CA ASP A 420 -8.97 -37.78 5.70
C ASP A 420 -9.01 -36.79 6.89
N ALA A 421 -8.77 -35.50 6.62
CA ALA A 421 -8.89 -34.39 7.58
C ALA A 421 -7.91 -34.39 8.76
N GLY A 422 -6.65 -34.82 8.52
CA GLY A 422 -5.57 -34.68 9.51
C GLY A 422 -5.29 -33.22 9.90
N LYS A 423 -4.87 -32.96 11.14
CA LYS A 423 -4.62 -31.61 11.67
C LYS A 423 -3.22 -31.51 12.27
N ALA A 424 -2.40 -30.57 11.82
CA ALA A 424 -1.05 -30.34 12.32
C ALA A 424 -0.89 -28.89 12.77
N TYR A 425 -0.47 -28.69 14.03
CA TYR A 425 -0.21 -27.38 14.62
C TYR A 425 1.18 -27.37 15.26
N ALA A 426 2.15 -26.65 14.71
CA ALA A 426 3.47 -26.59 15.34
C ALA A 426 3.43 -25.76 16.64
N LEU A 427 2.75 -24.61 16.63
CA LEU A 427 2.35 -23.86 17.83
C LEU A 427 0.83 -23.68 17.85
N TYR A 428 0.21 -23.93 19.00
CA TYR A 428 -1.24 -23.90 19.15
C TYR A 428 -1.70 -23.24 20.45
N THR A 429 -2.66 -22.34 20.34
CA THR A 429 -3.53 -21.90 21.44
C THR A 429 -4.99 -21.80 20.98
N SER A 430 -5.93 -22.11 21.87
CA SER A 430 -7.37 -21.89 21.62
C SER A 430 -7.77 -20.48 22.07
N SER A 431 -7.40 -20.08 23.30
CA SER A 431 -7.77 -18.76 23.85
C SER A 431 -6.62 -17.87 24.32
N GLY A 432 -5.43 -18.41 24.54
CA GLY A 432 -4.28 -17.62 24.98
C GLY A 432 -3.48 -17.00 23.84
N ALA A 433 -2.65 -16.02 24.17
CA ALA A 433 -1.74 -15.39 23.23
C ALA A 433 -0.49 -16.26 22.97
N ILE A 434 0.08 -16.12 21.78
CA ILE A 434 1.39 -16.67 21.41
C ILE A 434 2.37 -15.51 21.33
N SER A 435 3.46 -15.57 22.10
CA SER A 435 4.52 -14.56 22.10
C SER A 435 5.89 -15.20 21.89
N ILE A 436 6.65 -14.68 20.93
CA ILE A 436 8.01 -15.14 20.61
C ILE A 436 8.93 -13.92 20.58
N ASP A 437 10.06 -13.96 21.28
CA ASP A 437 11.01 -12.83 21.28
C ASP A 437 11.64 -12.61 19.91
N THR A 438 12.22 -13.65 19.30
CA THR A 438 12.80 -13.59 17.96
C THR A 438 12.83 -14.99 17.37
N VAL A 439 12.74 -15.10 16.05
CA VAL A 439 13.03 -16.35 15.35
C VAL A 439 14.34 -16.13 14.59
N THR A 440 15.42 -16.79 15.00
CA THR A 440 16.74 -16.59 14.41
C THR A 440 16.83 -17.23 13.02
N SER A 441 17.92 -16.95 12.29
CA SER A 441 18.15 -17.50 10.95
C SER A 441 18.25 -19.04 10.87
N THR A 442 18.43 -19.73 11.99
CA THR A 442 18.40 -21.20 12.05
C THR A 442 17.05 -21.73 12.54
N GLY A 443 16.22 -20.88 13.14
CA GLY A 443 14.92 -21.23 13.69
C GLY A 443 13.94 -21.72 12.62
N LYS A 444 13.22 -22.80 12.94
CA LYS A 444 12.24 -23.43 12.06
C LYS A 444 10.95 -23.78 12.79
N ILE A 445 9.81 -23.46 12.17
CA ILE A 445 8.48 -23.87 12.63
C ILE A 445 7.76 -24.49 11.43
N GLU A 446 7.49 -25.79 11.50
CA GLU A 446 6.97 -26.56 10.36
C GLU A 446 5.73 -27.37 10.73
N ALA A 447 4.66 -27.21 9.97
CA ALA A 447 3.46 -28.03 10.08
C ALA A 447 3.15 -28.74 8.75
N THR A 448 2.90 -30.05 8.79
CA THR A 448 2.58 -30.84 7.62
C THR A 448 1.35 -31.70 7.86
N ALA A 449 0.33 -31.56 7.01
CA ALA A 449 -0.88 -32.38 7.04
C ALA A 449 -1.05 -33.19 5.74
N GLY A 450 -1.62 -34.38 5.88
CA GLY A 450 -1.97 -35.27 4.76
C GLY A 450 -3.18 -34.80 3.95
N ASP A 451 -3.92 -35.75 3.40
CA ASP A 451 -5.01 -35.47 2.46
C ASP A 451 -6.23 -34.81 3.13
N GLY A 452 -6.74 -33.73 2.54
CA GLY A 452 -7.85 -32.93 3.10
C GLY A 452 -7.53 -32.30 4.47
N GLY A 453 -6.24 -32.19 4.80
CA GLY A 453 -5.78 -31.81 6.13
C GLY A 453 -5.65 -30.30 6.36
N TYR A 454 -5.49 -29.94 7.62
CA TYR A 454 -5.26 -28.59 8.12
C TYR A 454 -3.84 -28.49 8.69
N ALA A 455 -2.98 -27.68 8.08
CA ALA A 455 -1.62 -27.43 8.56
C ALA A 455 -1.46 -25.97 8.98
N TYR A 456 -1.08 -25.74 10.23
CA TYR A 456 -0.78 -24.40 10.75
C TYR A 456 0.58 -24.41 11.46
N ALA A 457 1.52 -23.58 11.00
CA ALA A 457 2.80 -23.48 11.68
C ALA A 457 2.63 -22.75 13.02
N ILE A 458 1.91 -21.62 13.03
CA ILE A 458 1.49 -20.93 14.24
C ILE A 458 -0.02 -20.67 14.16
N TYR A 459 -0.78 -21.13 15.15
CA TYR A 459 -2.22 -20.94 15.19
C TYR A 459 -2.72 -20.50 16.56
N ALA A 460 -3.47 -19.40 16.59
CA ALA A 460 -4.25 -18.95 17.73
C ALA A 460 -5.72 -18.80 17.32
N ALA A 461 -6.62 -19.56 17.95
CA ALA A 461 -8.03 -19.51 17.56
C ALA A 461 -8.70 -18.17 17.97
N SER A 462 -8.48 -17.73 19.21
CA SER A 462 -9.01 -16.44 19.71
C SER A 462 -7.98 -15.52 20.39
N GLY A 463 -6.73 -15.97 20.51
CA GLY A 463 -5.63 -15.16 21.01
C GLY A 463 -4.92 -14.34 19.94
N THR A 464 -4.02 -13.46 20.38
CA THR A 464 -3.11 -12.70 19.51
C THR A 464 -1.79 -13.45 19.29
N ILE A 465 -1.13 -13.17 18.17
CA ILE A 465 0.22 -13.67 17.89
C ILE A 465 1.16 -12.46 17.80
N SER A 466 2.22 -12.46 18.61
CA SER A 466 3.21 -11.38 18.62
C SER A 466 4.64 -11.91 18.51
N VAL A 467 5.42 -11.33 17.61
CA VAL A 467 6.87 -11.49 17.56
C VAL A 467 7.52 -10.13 17.76
N THR A 468 8.29 -9.97 18.84
CA THR A 468 8.78 -8.65 19.27
C THR A 468 10.06 -8.23 18.53
N GLY A 469 10.97 -9.16 18.27
CA GLY A 469 12.19 -9.01 17.50
C GLY A 469 12.09 -9.61 16.09
N ASP A 470 13.22 -9.71 15.41
CA ASP A 470 13.27 -10.10 14.00
C ASP A 470 12.75 -11.53 13.78
N MET A 471 12.01 -11.70 12.69
CA MET A 471 11.64 -13.00 12.13
C MET A 471 12.59 -13.39 10.99
N ALA A 472 13.77 -13.86 11.35
CA ALA A 472 14.81 -14.34 10.43
C ALA A 472 14.72 -15.85 10.14
N GLY A 473 13.84 -16.59 10.81
CA GLY A 473 13.65 -18.04 10.65
C GLY A 473 12.80 -18.46 9.46
N GLU A 474 12.53 -19.76 9.35
CA GLU A 474 11.64 -20.31 8.32
C GLU A 474 10.36 -20.82 9.00
N ILE A 475 9.22 -20.31 8.57
CA ILE A 475 7.90 -20.76 9.02
C ILE A 475 7.18 -21.35 7.82
N LYS A 476 6.75 -22.61 7.94
CA LYS A 476 6.21 -23.36 6.82
C LYS A 476 5.01 -24.19 7.23
N ALA A 477 3.93 -24.08 6.47
CA ALA A 477 2.81 -25.00 6.53
C ALA A 477 2.58 -25.65 5.18
N SER A 478 2.36 -26.97 5.16
CA SER A 478 2.07 -27.72 3.94
C SER A 478 0.95 -28.71 4.13
N ALA A 479 -0.04 -28.70 3.24
CA ALA A 479 -1.11 -29.67 3.21
C ALA A 479 -1.26 -30.28 1.81
N THR A 480 -1.79 -31.51 1.74
CA THR A 480 -2.08 -32.18 0.47
C THR A 480 -3.58 -32.35 0.27
N SER A 481 -4.04 -32.38 -0.98
CA SER A 481 -5.45 -32.56 -1.33
C SER A 481 -5.62 -33.47 -2.55
N THR A 482 -6.36 -34.56 -2.42
CA THR A 482 -6.84 -35.35 -3.57
C THR A 482 -8.30 -35.00 -3.86
N ASN A 483 -9.21 -35.27 -2.91
CA ASN A 483 -10.66 -35.17 -3.10
C ASN A 483 -11.38 -34.30 -2.04
N SER A 484 -10.66 -33.73 -1.09
CA SER A 484 -11.21 -32.99 0.07
C SER A 484 -10.62 -31.58 0.15
N THR A 485 -11.22 -30.69 0.94
CA THR A 485 -10.66 -29.34 1.13
C THR A 485 -9.45 -29.38 2.05
N ALA A 486 -8.30 -28.85 1.60
CA ALA A 486 -7.11 -28.71 2.42
C ALA A 486 -6.80 -27.25 2.77
N PHE A 487 -6.23 -27.05 3.95
CA PHE A 487 -5.89 -25.71 4.47
C PHE A 487 -4.43 -25.70 4.93
N ALA A 488 -3.68 -24.68 4.49
CA ALA A 488 -2.33 -24.43 4.99
C ALA A 488 -2.20 -22.96 5.39
N SER A 489 -1.64 -22.69 6.57
CA SER A 489 -1.28 -21.33 6.96
C SER A 489 0.05 -21.26 7.71
N GLY A 490 0.91 -20.34 7.29
CA GLY A 490 2.14 -20.04 8.01
C GLY A 490 1.82 -19.53 9.41
N ILE A 491 1.06 -18.44 9.49
CA ILE A 491 0.62 -17.86 10.77
C ILE A 491 -0.86 -17.50 10.67
N ALA A 492 -1.66 -17.99 11.60
CA ALA A 492 -3.10 -17.74 11.64
C ALA A 492 -3.59 -17.31 13.03
N ALA A 493 -4.20 -16.14 13.11
CA ALA A 493 -4.96 -15.66 14.25
C ALA A 493 -6.45 -15.54 13.87
N GLU A 494 -7.24 -16.59 14.11
CA GLU A 494 -8.59 -16.72 13.52
C GLU A 494 -9.61 -15.72 14.08
N ALA A 495 -9.45 -15.28 15.34
CA ALA A 495 -10.24 -14.19 15.92
C ALA A 495 -9.38 -13.09 16.58
N GLY A 496 -8.06 -13.16 16.45
CA GLY A 496 -7.10 -12.19 16.99
C GLY A 496 -6.27 -11.49 15.92
N SER A 497 -5.30 -10.70 16.37
CA SER A 497 -4.36 -9.95 15.52
C SER A 497 -2.98 -10.62 15.45
N ILE A 498 -2.23 -10.27 14.41
CA ILE A 498 -0.81 -10.62 14.25
C ILE A 498 0.03 -9.35 14.32
N THR A 499 1.07 -9.34 15.15
CA THR A 499 2.03 -8.23 15.25
C THR A 499 3.47 -8.73 15.16
N ILE A 500 4.24 -8.23 14.20
CA ILE A 500 5.67 -8.55 13.99
C ILE A 500 6.47 -7.24 14.08
N SER A 501 7.09 -6.97 15.23
CA SER A 501 7.70 -5.67 15.53
C SER A 501 9.19 -5.53 15.14
N GLY A 502 9.96 -6.62 15.05
CA GLY A 502 11.36 -6.56 14.59
C GLY A 502 11.55 -6.76 13.09
N GLY A 503 10.46 -6.81 12.34
CA GLY A 503 10.48 -7.03 10.89
C GLY A 503 10.65 -8.50 10.47
N LEU A 504 10.28 -8.77 9.22
CA LEU A 504 10.31 -10.08 8.59
C LEU A 504 11.49 -10.12 7.61
N SER A 505 12.51 -10.92 7.92
CA SER A 505 13.77 -10.94 7.16
C SER A 505 14.05 -12.26 6.46
N ARG A 506 13.19 -13.26 6.61
CA ARG A 506 13.26 -14.51 5.86
C ARG A 506 11.88 -15.02 5.44
N LYS A 507 11.52 -16.30 5.60
CA LYS A 507 10.40 -16.89 4.85
C LYS A 507 9.26 -17.33 5.76
N VAL A 508 8.05 -16.85 5.46
CA VAL A 508 6.79 -17.42 5.94
C VAL A 508 6.05 -17.98 4.74
N SER A 509 5.73 -19.27 4.75
CA SER A 509 5.12 -19.93 3.58
C SER A 509 3.99 -20.89 3.93
N ALA A 510 2.98 -20.90 3.08
CA ALA A 510 1.91 -21.89 3.08
C ALA A 510 1.79 -22.52 1.69
N THR A 511 1.70 -23.86 1.65
CA THR A 511 1.57 -24.59 0.39
C THR A 511 0.47 -25.63 0.48
N VAL A 512 -0.47 -25.60 -0.47
CA VAL A 512 -1.43 -26.68 -0.69
C VAL A 512 -1.12 -27.33 -2.03
N THR A 513 -0.74 -28.60 -2.00
CA THR A 513 -0.47 -29.39 -3.20
C THR A 513 -1.65 -30.29 -3.49
N ALA A 514 -2.30 -30.13 -4.65
CA ALA A 514 -3.43 -30.98 -5.01
C ALA A 514 -3.15 -31.87 -6.23
N ALA A 515 -3.51 -33.16 -6.10
CA ALA A 515 -3.22 -34.17 -7.13
C ALA A 515 -4.27 -34.23 -8.25
N THR A 516 -5.54 -33.91 -7.95
CA THR A 516 -6.69 -34.05 -8.88
C THR A 516 -7.67 -32.86 -8.78
N PHE A 517 -8.86 -33.04 -8.21
CA PHE A 517 -10.03 -32.12 -8.27
C PHE A 517 -10.41 -31.48 -6.91
N GLY A 518 -9.48 -31.40 -5.97
CA GLY A 518 -9.78 -30.87 -4.62
C GLY A 518 -10.12 -29.37 -4.58
N SER A 519 -10.36 -28.87 -3.37
CA SER A 519 -10.39 -27.42 -3.07
C SER A 519 -9.45 -27.08 -1.93
N GLY A 520 -9.08 -25.81 -1.76
CA GLY A 520 -8.11 -25.49 -0.74
C GLY A 520 -7.72 -24.04 -0.63
N TYR A 521 -7.13 -23.73 0.51
CA TYR A 521 -6.79 -22.38 0.91
C TYR A 521 -5.38 -22.33 1.49
N ALA A 522 -4.56 -21.43 0.96
CA ALA A 522 -3.22 -21.17 1.44
C ALA A 522 -3.13 -19.73 1.95
N TYR A 523 -2.63 -19.54 3.17
CA TYR A 523 -2.45 -18.23 3.78
C TYR A 523 -1.02 -18.07 4.29
N GLY A 524 -0.26 -17.11 3.77
CA GLY A 524 1.03 -16.77 4.38
C GLY A 524 0.79 -16.33 5.83
N LEU A 525 0.10 -15.21 5.99
CA LEU A 525 -0.47 -14.75 7.25
C LEU A 525 -2.00 -14.56 7.11
N MET A 526 -2.75 -15.02 8.11
CA MET A 526 -4.20 -14.83 8.23
C MET A 526 -4.52 -14.20 9.58
N SER A 527 -5.27 -13.12 9.59
CA SER A 527 -5.88 -12.57 10.79
C SER A 527 -7.34 -12.17 10.53
N LYS A 528 -8.17 -12.20 11.57
CA LYS A 528 -9.49 -11.60 11.49
C LYS A 528 -9.51 -10.12 11.83
N THR A 529 -8.75 -9.69 12.85
CA THR A 529 -8.81 -8.30 13.37
C THR A 529 -7.72 -7.39 12.81
N GLY A 530 -6.64 -7.93 12.24
CA GLY A 530 -5.62 -7.15 11.54
C GLY A 530 -4.21 -7.71 11.63
N ILE A 531 -3.37 -7.27 10.71
CA ILE A 531 -1.95 -7.64 10.62
C ILE A 531 -1.11 -6.37 10.71
N THR A 532 -0.14 -6.33 11.62
CA THR A 532 0.84 -5.24 11.73
C THR A 532 2.24 -5.81 11.63
N ILE A 533 3.03 -5.32 10.68
CA ILE A 533 4.43 -5.73 10.48
C ILE A 533 5.27 -4.45 10.46
N ASP A 534 6.41 -4.45 11.15
CA ASP A 534 7.29 -3.28 11.14
C ASP A 534 7.88 -3.02 9.76
N ALA A 535 8.61 -4.00 9.22
CA ALA A 535 9.17 -3.98 7.87
C ALA A 535 9.22 -5.40 7.30
N VAL A 536 9.24 -5.52 5.97
CA VAL A 536 9.62 -6.77 5.29
C VAL A 536 10.95 -6.49 4.57
N ALA A 537 12.04 -7.02 5.11
CA ALA A 537 13.37 -6.77 4.57
C ALA A 537 13.53 -7.36 3.16
N SER A 538 14.55 -6.94 2.40
CA SER A 538 14.77 -7.40 1.02
C SER A 538 14.99 -8.92 0.86
N THR A 539 15.39 -9.61 1.93
CA THR A 539 15.51 -11.08 2.01
C THR A 539 14.26 -11.77 2.56
N GLY A 540 13.28 -10.98 3.02
CA GLY A 540 12.01 -11.44 3.56
C GLY A 540 11.02 -11.81 2.47
N SER A 541 10.28 -12.90 2.66
CA SER A 541 9.16 -13.31 1.81
C SER A 541 7.99 -13.86 2.61
N VAL A 542 6.78 -13.50 2.18
CA VAL A 542 5.52 -14.14 2.59
C VAL A 542 4.89 -14.78 1.36
N GLU A 543 4.77 -16.10 1.35
CA GLU A 543 4.34 -16.86 0.17
C GLU A 543 3.14 -17.76 0.47
N ALA A 544 2.13 -17.71 -0.38
CA ALA A 544 1.02 -18.65 -0.38
C ALA A 544 0.86 -19.28 -1.75
N THR A 545 0.95 -20.61 -1.83
CA THR A 545 0.93 -21.33 -3.09
C THR A 545 -0.07 -22.46 -3.07
N ILE A 546 -0.87 -22.51 -4.13
CA ILE A 546 -1.70 -23.66 -4.48
C ILE A 546 -1.26 -24.12 -5.87
N SER A 547 -0.78 -25.37 -5.96
CA SER A 547 -0.30 -25.97 -7.22
C SER A 547 -1.13 -27.20 -7.58
N SER A 548 -1.79 -27.23 -8.75
CA SER A 548 -2.64 -28.37 -9.15
C SER A 548 -3.04 -28.40 -10.64
N ALA A 549 -3.67 -29.51 -11.07
CA ALA A 549 -4.09 -29.74 -12.46
C ALA A 549 -5.51 -29.25 -12.80
N GLY A 550 -6.45 -29.07 -11.86
CA GLY A 550 -7.83 -28.63 -12.19
C GLY A 550 -8.70 -28.24 -10.98
N PHE A 551 -8.45 -27.08 -10.37
CA PHE A 551 -8.85 -26.79 -8.99
C PHE A 551 -9.65 -25.49 -8.77
N SER A 552 -10.36 -25.43 -7.63
CA SER A 552 -11.09 -24.27 -7.09
C SER A 552 -10.57 -23.92 -5.69
N GLY A 553 -10.05 -22.71 -5.48
CA GLY A 553 -9.47 -22.31 -4.19
C GLY A 553 -8.84 -20.91 -4.20
N SER A 554 -8.32 -20.47 -3.06
CA SER A 554 -7.73 -19.13 -2.93
C SER A 554 -6.41 -19.12 -2.17
N ALA A 555 -5.42 -18.41 -2.72
CA ALA A 555 -4.13 -18.16 -2.08
C ALA A 555 -4.04 -16.71 -1.63
N TYR A 556 -3.59 -16.47 -0.40
CA TYR A 556 -3.42 -15.15 0.18
C TYR A 556 -2.02 -15.00 0.77
N GLY A 557 -1.23 -14.04 0.31
CA GLY A 557 0.03 -13.70 0.96
C GLY A 557 -0.24 -13.18 2.38
N LEU A 558 -0.93 -12.04 2.47
CA LEU A 558 -1.47 -11.49 3.71
C LEU A 558 -3.00 -11.37 3.60
N TYR A 559 -3.72 -11.83 4.62
CA TYR A 559 -5.18 -11.76 4.66
C TYR A 559 -5.71 -11.25 5.99
N ALA A 560 -6.49 -10.17 5.95
CA ALA A 560 -7.24 -9.62 7.07
C ALA A 560 -8.75 -9.62 6.77
N SER A 561 -9.52 -10.54 7.37
CA SER A 561 -10.93 -10.76 6.99
C SER A 561 -11.94 -9.74 7.53
N SER A 562 -11.57 -8.95 8.53
CA SER A 562 -12.41 -7.88 9.09
C SER A 562 -11.59 -6.75 9.73
N GLY A 563 -10.34 -6.56 9.30
CA GLY A 563 -9.44 -5.56 9.85
C GLY A 563 -8.41 -5.06 8.84
N THR A 564 -7.46 -4.27 9.33
CA THR A 564 -6.46 -3.58 8.51
C THR A 564 -5.21 -4.42 8.29
N ILE A 565 -4.50 -4.18 7.19
CA ILE A 565 -3.09 -4.61 7.03
C ILE A 565 -2.21 -3.36 7.09
N SER A 566 -1.27 -3.34 8.04
CA SER A 566 -0.32 -2.25 8.21
C SER A 566 1.12 -2.75 8.14
N ILE A 567 1.90 -2.22 7.20
CA ILE A 567 3.36 -2.35 7.19
C ILE A 567 3.93 -0.95 7.46
N THR A 568 4.47 -0.71 8.66
CA THR A 568 4.76 0.66 9.10
C THR A 568 5.96 1.29 8.41
N ASN A 569 6.96 0.50 8.04
CA ASN A 569 8.13 0.92 7.28
C ASN A 569 8.06 0.38 5.83
N ASP A 570 9.18 -0.07 5.27
CA ASP A 570 9.26 -0.51 3.88
C ASP A 570 8.93 -2.01 3.71
N LEU A 571 8.13 -2.30 2.70
CA LEU A 571 8.00 -3.63 2.11
C LEU A 571 9.08 -3.78 1.01
N ALA A 572 10.32 -4.05 1.42
CA ALA A 572 11.48 -4.22 0.53
C ALA A 572 11.62 -5.65 -0.02
N GLY A 573 11.05 -6.65 0.67
CA GLY A 573 11.05 -8.06 0.27
C GLY A 573 9.93 -8.42 -0.69
N SER A 574 9.34 -9.61 -0.53
CA SER A 574 8.24 -10.07 -1.38
C SER A 574 7.01 -10.55 -0.60
N VAL A 575 5.83 -10.25 -1.13
CA VAL A 575 4.58 -10.92 -0.76
C VAL A 575 3.99 -11.54 -2.02
N ALA A 576 3.84 -12.86 -2.03
CA ALA A 576 3.42 -13.60 -3.21
C ALA A 576 2.25 -14.55 -2.92
N ALA A 577 1.27 -14.55 -3.81
CA ALA A 577 0.18 -15.52 -3.84
C ALA A 577 0.08 -16.14 -5.23
N THR A 578 0.05 -17.48 -5.29
CA THR A 578 -0.11 -18.22 -6.54
C THR A 578 -1.23 -19.25 -6.39
N ALA A 579 -2.23 -19.17 -7.24
CA ALA A 579 -3.36 -20.10 -7.31
C ALA A 579 -3.66 -20.44 -8.77
N THR A 580 -2.78 -21.23 -9.40
CA THR A 580 -2.85 -21.59 -10.83
C THR A 580 -3.23 -23.06 -11.02
N ALA A 581 -4.02 -23.36 -12.05
CA ALA A 581 -4.35 -24.73 -12.47
C ALA A 581 -3.88 -25.04 -13.90
N SER A 582 -3.58 -26.30 -14.19
CA SER A 582 -3.13 -26.74 -15.53
C SER A 582 -4.23 -26.80 -16.60
N THR A 583 -5.50 -26.98 -16.20
CA THR A 583 -6.65 -27.04 -17.13
C THR A 583 -7.84 -26.32 -16.52
N VAL A 584 -8.18 -25.13 -17.05
CA VAL A 584 -9.42 -24.35 -16.78
C VAL A 584 -9.76 -24.17 -15.28
N GLY A 585 -8.79 -23.74 -14.46
CA GLY A 585 -9.03 -23.51 -13.03
C GLY A 585 -9.59 -22.12 -12.71
N ILE A 586 -10.44 -22.05 -11.68
CA ILE A 586 -11.04 -20.81 -11.13
C ILE A 586 -10.27 -20.26 -9.91
N GLY A 587 -8.99 -20.61 -9.77
CA GLY A 587 -8.18 -20.18 -8.64
C GLY A 587 -8.09 -18.66 -8.51
N VAL A 588 -8.17 -18.16 -7.27
CA VAL A 588 -8.04 -16.73 -6.97
C VAL A 588 -6.79 -16.46 -6.14
N ALA A 589 -6.00 -15.47 -6.52
CA ALA A 589 -4.79 -15.10 -5.80
C ALA A 589 -4.88 -13.66 -5.28
N TYR A 590 -4.44 -13.45 -4.04
CA TYR A 590 -4.37 -12.15 -3.38
C TYR A 590 -2.98 -11.96 -2.78
N GLY A 591 -2.20 -10.99 -3.27
CA GLY A 591 -0.94 -10.64 -2.63
C GLY A 591 -1.21 -10.15 -1.20
N LEU A 592 -1.92 -9.03 -1.10
CA LEU A 592 -2.50 -8.50 0.13
C LEU A 592 -4.01 -8.36 -0.04
N SER A 593 -4.79 -8.85 0.92
CA SER A 593 -6.23 -8.64 0.96
C SER A 593 -6.70 -8.28 2.36
N ALA A 594 -7.31 -7.11 2.49
CA ALA A 594 -7.92 -6.63 3.71
C ALA A 594 -9.38 -6.25 3.44
N SER A 595 -10.25 -6.48 4.42
CA SER A 595 -11.61 -5.93 4.35
C SER A 595 -11.67 -4.44 4.67
N ASP A 596 -10.69 -3.95 5.44
CA ASP A 596 -10.51 -2.55 5.82
C ASP A 596 -9.24 -1.97 5.16
N ASP A 597 -8.68 -0.88 5.70
CA ASP A 597 -7.52 -0.18 5.12
C ASP A 597 -6.28 -1.08 4.95
N ILE A 598 -5.57 -0.89 3.83
CA ILE A 598 -4.18 -1.30 3.65
C ILE A 598 -3.30 -0.04 3.78
N SER A 599 -2.42 -0.02 4.77
CA SER A 599 -1.49 1.09 5.02
C SER A 599 -0.04 0.61 4.94
N LEU A 600 0.76 1.18 4.04
CA LEU A 600 2.19 0.87 3.88
C LEU A 600 3.05 2.12 4.12
N GLY A 601 4.22 1.95 4.74
CA GLY A 601 5.22 3.01 4.85
C GLY A 601 5.91 3.26 3.51
N SER A 602 6.45 2.24 2.85
CA SER A 602 6.94 2.29 1.46
C SER A 602 6.82 0.91 0.81
N LEU A 603 6.90 0.85 -0.52
CA LEU A 603 6.92 -0.40 -1.28
C LEU A 603 8.05 -0.38 -2.30
N SER A 604 9.25 -0.80 -1.86
CA SER A 604 10.43 -0.94 -2.74
C SER A 604 10.62 -2.36 -3.31
N GLY A 605 9.97 -3.35 -2.71
CA GLY A 605 10.03 -4.76 -3.07
C GLY A 605 8.96 -5.19 -4.08
N THR A 606 8.38 -6.38 -3.88
CA THR A 606 7.42 -6.96 -4.82
C THR A 606 6.16 -7.48 -4.15
N VAL A 607 5.00 -7.22 -4.74
CA VAL A 607 3.74 -7.89 -4.42
C VAL A 607 3.24 -8.59 -5.66
N THR A 608 3.12 -9.92 -5.63
CA THR A 608 2.72 -10.73 -6.79
C THR A 608 1.49 -11.57 -6.50
N ALA A 609 0.48 -11.48 -7.35
CA ALA A 609 -0.67 -12.37 -7.36
C ALA A 609 -0.81 -13.03 -8.73
N THR A 610 -0.72 -14.36 -8.77
CA THR A 610 -0.94 -15.14 -9.99
C THR A 610 -2.12 -16.07 -9.79
N GLY A 611 -3.28 -15.71 -10.34
CA GLY A 611 -4.52 -16.47 -10.23
C GLY A 611 -4.86 -17.24 -11.50
N GLY A 612 -5.75 -18.22 -11.39
CA GLY A 612 -6.39 -18.85 -12.54
C GLY A 612 -7.38 -17.89 -13.17
N ALA A 613 -8.46 -17.57 -12.45
CA ALA A 613 -9.55 -16.69 -12.90
C ALA A 613 -9.42 -15.25 -12.39
N THR A 614 -8.93 -15.04 -11.18
CA THR A 614 -8.84 -13.68 -10.62
C THR A 614 -7.55 -13.47 -9.83
N ALA A 615 -6.93 -12.31 -10.00
CA ALA A 615 -5.73 -11.93 -9.27
C ALA A 615 -5.83 -10.50 -8.73
N TYR A 616 -5.47 -10.31 -7.47
CA TYR A 616 -5.36 -9.01 -6.82
C TYR A 616 -3.96 -8.83 -6.25
N GLY A 617 -3.22 -7.83 -6.69
CA GLY A 617 -1.95 -7.45 -6.06
C GLY A 617 -2.21 -6.98 -4.64
N LEU A 618 -2.86 -5.82 -4.51
CA LEU A 618 -3.38 -5.28 -3.26
C LEU A 618 -4.90 -5.10 -3.37
N GLN A 619 -5.64 -5.59 -2.37
CA GLN A 619 -7.09 -5.44 -2.30
C GLN A 619 -7.53 -4.93 -0.93
N SER A 620 -8.09 -3.73 -0.87
CA SER A 620 -8.97 -3.32 0.23
C SER A 620 -10.42 -3.41 -0.26
N SER A 621 -11.22 -4.35 0.26
CA SER A 621 -12.54 -4.63 -0.32
C SER A 621 -13.59 -3.54 -0.05
N GLY A 622 -13.42 -2.76 1.02
CA GLY A 622 -14.39 -1.74 1.43
C GLY A 622 -13.79 -0.41 1.91
N ALA A 623 -12.47 -0.26 1.86
CA ALA A 623 -11.77 0.89 2.44
C ALA A 623 -10.59 1.34 1.55
N ASN A 624 -9.61 2.01 2.11
CA ASN A 624 -8.57 2.72 1.37
C ASN A 624 -7.30 1.87 1.21
N ILE A 625 -6.52 2.22 0.18
CA ILE A 625 -5.11 1.85 0.09
C ILE A 625 -4.30 3.14 0.27
N SER A 626 -3.44 3.16 1.28
CA SER A 626 -2.59 4.29 1.62
C SER A 626 -1.13 3.86 1.68
N ILE A 627 -0.25 4.53 0.93
CA ILE A 627 1.20 4.27 0.95
C ILE A 627 1.89 5.61 1.20
N THR A 628 2.45 5.82 2.39
CA THR A 628 2.96 7.14 2.81
C THR A 628 4.25 7.57 2.11
N GLY A 629 5.09 6.61 1.76
CA GLY A 629 6.29 6.79 0.95
C GLY A 629 6.07 6.40 -0.51
N ALA A 630 7.15 6.03 -1.21
CA ALA A 630 7.07 5.70 -2.62
C ALA A 630 6.75 4.21 -2.86
N LEU A 631 5.99 3.96 -3.93
CA LEU A 631 5.93 2.66 -4.61
C LEU A 631 7.00 2.66 -5.71
N SER A 632 8.22 2.26 -5.35
CA SER A 632 9.36 2.13 -6.28
C SER A 632 9.58 0.70 -6.78
N GLY A 633 8.96 -0.28 -6.11
CA GLY A 633 9.00 -1.70 -6.44
C GLY A 633 7.97 -2.11 -7.50
N THR A 634 7.50 -3.35 -7.43
CA THR A 634 6.49 -3.86 -8.37
C THR A 634 5.26 -4.45 -7.70
N VAL A 635 4.08 -4.09 -8.18
CA VAL A 635 2.81 -4.77 -7.88
C VAL A 635 2.35 -5.48 -9.15
N THR A 636 2.21 -6.79 -9.10
CA THR A 636 1.83 -7.60 -10.25
C THR A 636 0.60 -8.43 -9.94
N ALA A 637 -0.42 -8.32 -10.79
CA ALA A 637 -1.60 -9.16 -10.78
C ALA A 637 -1.77 -9.82 -12.16
N LYS A 638 -1.70 -11.14 -12.21
CA LYS A 638 -1.75 -11.90 -13.46
C LYS A 638 -2.76 -13.03 -13.39
N THR A 639 -3.56 -13.19 -14.43
CA THR A 639 -4.37 -14.40 -14.62
C THR A 639 -3.78 -15.33 -15.66
N THR A 640 -3.98 -16.65 -15.50
CA THR A 640 -3.50 -17.66 -16.46
C THR A 640 -4.62 -18.29 -17.29
N ASN A 641 -5.89 -18.08 -16.94
CA ASN A 641 -7.02 -18.61 -17.70
C ASN A 641 -7.35 -17.72 -18.90
N GLU A 642 -7.44 -18.33 -20.09
CA GLU A 642 -7.69 -17.66 -21.37
C GLU A 642 -9.18 -17.33 -21.60
N ASP A 643 -10.09 -17.95 -20.85
CA ASP A 643 -11.55 -17.85 -21.02
C ASP A 643 -12.22 -16.79 -20.10
N LEU A 644 -11.62 -15.59 -19.90
CA LEU A 644 -12.11 -14.43 -19.09
C LEU A 644 -11.52 -14.27 -17.68
N GLY A 645 -10.19 -14.26 -17.55
CA GLY A 645 -9.55 -13.83 -16.30
C GLY A 645 -9.77 -12.34 -15.98
N THR A 646 -9.73 -11.95 -14.70
CA THR A 646 -9.74 -10.53 -14.25
C THR A 646 -8.54 -10.25 -13.33
N ALA A 647 -7.83 -9.15 -13.56
CA ALA A 647 -6.67 -8.76 -12.75
C ALA A 647 -6.79 -7.34 -12.21
N TYR A 648 -6.40 -7.14 -10.95
CA TYR A 648 -6.31 -5.85 -10.29
C TYR A 648 -4.94 -5.68 -9.66
N GLY A 649 -4.14 -4.71 -10.11
CA GLY A 649 -2.90 -4.34 -9.45
C GLY A 649 -3.20 -3.81 -8.06
N LEU A 650 -3.89 -2.67 -8.00
CA LEU A 650 -4.49 -2.10 -6.80
C LEU A 650 -6.02 -2.11 -6.94
N TYR A 651 -6.71 -2.59 -5.91
CA TYR A 651 -8.16 -2.54 -5.77
C TYR A 651 -8.53 -1.92 -4.43
N ALA A 652 -9.21 -0.77 -4.44
CA ALA A 652 -9.74 -0.14 -3.24
C ALA A 652 -11.27 0.05 -3.34
N GLY A 653 -12.00 -0.40 -2.33
CA GLY A 653 -13.42 -0.05 -2.13
C GLY A 653 -13.63 1.41 -1.70
N GLY A 654 -12.56 2.11 -1.33
CA GLY A 654 -12.49 3.53 -1.01
C GLY A 654 -11.47 4.25 -1.90
N ASN A 655 -10.60 5.06 -1.30
CA ASN A 655 -9.62 5.89 -2.01
C ASN A 655 -8.25 5.23 -2.14
N ILE A 656 -7.44 5.71 -3.09
CA ILE A 656 -6.02 5.35 -3.23
C ILE A 656 -5.18 6.64 -3.11
N ASN A 657 -4.30 6.71 -2.11
CA ASN A 657 -3.55 7.93 -1.80
C ASN A 657 -2.18 7.69 -1.13
N GLY A 658 -1.42 8.77 -0.97
CA GLY A 658 -0.06 8.81 -0.42
C GLY A 658 0.01 8.97 1.10
N GLY A 659 -1.02 8.55 1.85
CA GLY A 659 -1.12 8.82 3.29
C GLY A 659 -2.51 9.32 3.66
N ASP A 660 -2.75 10.60 3.39
CA ASP A 660 -4.04 11.26 3.49
C ASP A 660 -4.65 11.55 2.11
N THR A 661 -5.88 12.06 2.08
CA THR A 661 -6.61 12.34 0.83
C THR A 661 -5.99 13.44 -0.03
N SER A 662 -5.06 14.25 0.51
CA SER A 662 -4.39 15.35 -0.19
C SER A 662 -3.00 14.97 -0.72
N THR A 663 -2.33 14.00 -0.09
CA THR A 663 -1.05 13.48 -0.54
C THR A 663 -1.20 12.49 -1.70
N ALA A 664 -0.49 12.75 -2.80
CA ALA A 664 -0.42 11.85 -3.93
C ALA A 664 0.45 10.62 -3.58
N LEU A 665 -0.02 9.42 -3.96
CA LEU A 665 0.83 8.23 -3.94
C LEU A 665 1.89 8.36 -5.03
N VAL A 666 3.15 8.39 -4.63
CA VAL A 666 4.29 8.43 -5.56
C VAL A 666 4.57 7.04 -6.11
N VAL A 667 4.34 6.84 -7.41
CA VAL A 667 4.59 5.59 -8.16
C VAL A 667 5.78 5.79 -9.09
N SER A 668 6.97 5.37 -8.64
CA SER A 668 8.20 5.36 -9.45
C SER A 668 8.54 3.97 -10.00
N GLY A 669 7.90 2.93 -9.47
CA GLY A 669 8.02 1.53 -9.89
C GLY A 669 6.95 1.11 -10.90
N THR A 670 6.51 -0.14 -10.83
CA THR A 670 5.54 -0.70 -11.80
C THR A 670 4.31 -1.28 -11.12
N ILE A 671 3.12 -0.92 -11.60
CA ILE A 671 1.86 -1.61 -11.30
C ILE A 671 1.41 -2.30 -12.59
N ASP A 672 1.47 -3.64 -12.62
CA ASP A 672 1.20 -4.46 -13.81
C ASP A 672 0.05 -5.44 -13.55
N ALA A 673 -1.11 -5.15 -14.15
CA ALA A 673 -2.27 -6.01 -14.19
C ALA A 673 -2.45 -6.59 -15.60
N ARG A 674 -2.40 -7.92 -15.73
CA ARG A 674 -2.59 -8.63 -16.99
C ARG A 674 -3.61 -9.73 -16.88
N ALA A 675 -4.60 -9.70 -17.76
CA ALA A 675 -5.62 -10.73 -17.84
C ALA A 675 -6.10 -10.99 -19.27
N PHE A 676 -6.77 -12.12 -19.48
CA PHE A 676 -7.52 -12.43 -20.71
C PHE A 676 -8.96 -11.90 -20.64
N GLY A 677 -9.14 -10.82 -19.92
CA GLY A 677 -10.38 -10.12 -19.65
C GLY A 677 -10.01 -8.82 -18.94
N PRO A 678 -10.94 -8.19 -18.21
CA PRO A 678 -10.70 -6.85 -17.71
C PRO A 678 -9.51 -6.81 -16.74
N ALA A 679 -8.54 -5.96 -17.07
CA ALA A 679 -7.34 -5.75 -16.29
C ALA A 679 -7.27 -4.30 -15.83
N TYR A 680 -7.06 -4.09 -14.53
CA TYR A 680 -7.02 -2.77 -13.89
C TYR A 680 -5.69 -2.61 -13.18
N ALA A 681 -4.80 -1.73 -13.64
CA ALA A 681 -3.61 -1.42 -12.83
C ALA A 681 -4.05 -0.78 -11.51
N VAL A 682 -4.95 0.21 -11.59
CA VAL A 682 -5.54 0.89 -10.44
C VAL A 682 -7.06 0.88 -10.57
N TYR A 683 -7.73 0.29 -9.58
CA TYR A 683 -9.17 0.34 -9.41
C TYR A 683 -9.50 0.95 -8.05
N ALA A 684 -10.29 2.02 -8.04
CA ALA A 684 -10.84 2.58 -6.81
C ALA A 684 -12.34 2.81 -7.00
N ALA A 685 -13.15 2.47 -6.00
CA ALA A 685 -14.51 2.98 -5.98
C ALA A 685 -14.51 4.48 -5.66
N GLY A 686 -13.60 4.97 -4.81
CA GLY A 686 -13.42 6.39 -4.48
C GLY A 686 -12.46 7.15 -5.39
N SER A 687 -11.86 8.20 -4.84
CA SER A 687 -10.90 9.07 -5.54
C SER A 687 -9.49 8.46 -5.58
N VAL A 688 -8.73 8.84 -6.61
CA VAL A 688 -7.38 8.36 -6.88
C VAL A 688 -6.43 9.55 -6.99
N ASN A 689 -5.40 9.59 -6.14
CA ASN A 689 -4.41 10.67 -6.17
C ASN A 689 -3.00 10.07 -6.36
N LEU A 690 -2.41 10.23 -7.54
CA LEU A 690 -1.14 9.60 -7.93
C LEU A 690 -0.15 10.63 -8.51
N SER A 691 1.13 10.48 -8.16
CA SER A 691 2.26 11.09 -8.88
C SER A 691 3.11 9.97 -9.47
N VAL A 692 3.16 9.88 -10.80
CA VAL A 692 3.66 8.73 -11.55
C VAL A 692 4.91 9.11 -12.34
N THR A 693 6.03 8.50 -11.95
CA THR A 693 7.30 8.53 -12.72
C THR A 693 7.68 7.14 -13.25
N GLY A 694 6.95 6.10 -12.81
CA GLY A 694 7.07 4.72 -13.23
C GLY A 694 6.00 4.28 -14.25
N SER A 695 5.55 3.02 -14.16
CA SER A 695 4.62 2.40 -15.13
C SER A 695 3.31 1.94 -14.50
N LEU A 696 2.19 2.24 -15.15
CA LEU A 696 0.86 1.73 -14.85
C LEU A 696 0.35 0.94 -16.06
N ILE A 697 0.18 -0.37 -15.91
CA ILE A 697 -0.13 -1.28 -17.00
C ILE A 697 -1.40 -2.06 -16.66
N GLY A 698 -2.52 -1.66 -17.25
CA GLY A 698 -3.75 -2.46 -17.29
C GLY A 698 -3.91 -3.03 -18.69
N TYR A 699 -3.54 -4.30 -18.87
CA TYR A 699 -3.49 -4.92 -20.18
C TYR A 699 -4.42 -6.12 -20.27
N ASP A 700 -5.51 -5.96 -21.03
CA ASP A 700 -6.34 -7.06 -21.49
C ASP A 700 -5.71 -7.66 -22.75
N THR A 701 -5.38 -8.95 -22.72
CA THR A 701 -4.72 -9.63 -23.84
C THR A 701 -5.65 -9.90 -25.02
N LEU A 702 -6.98 -9.89 -24.85
CA LEU A 702 -7.94 -10.22 -25.91
C LEU A 702 -8.25 -9.03 -26.82
N ASP A 703 -8.39 -7.83 -26.26
CA ASP A 703 -8.86 -6.65 -27.00
C ASP A 703 -7.99 -5.41 -26.79
N ALA A 704 -6.90 -5.52 -26.00
CA ALA A 704 -6.00 -4.42 -25.63
C ALA A 704 -6.69 -3.25 -24.90
N ASN A 705 -7.88 -3.43 -24.32
CA ASN A 705 -8.69 -2.37 -23.69
C ASN A 705 -8.75 -2.47 -22.16
N GLY A 706 -7.65 -2.82 -21.49
CA GLY A 706 -7.56 -2.71 -20.03
C GLY A 706 -7.61 -1.26 -19.53
N TYR A 707 -7.69 -1.09 -18.21
CA TYR A 707 -7.69 0.21 -17.55
C TYR A 707 -6.38 0.41 -16.79
N ALA A 708 -5.67 1.48 -17.12
CA ALA A 708 -4.61 1.94 -16.23
C ALA A 708 -5.22 2.46 -14.92
N ILE A 709 -6.33 3.19 -15.02
CA ILE A 709 -7.04 3.75 -13.86
C ILE A 709 -8.54 3.62 -14.08
N TYR A 710 -9.24 3.13 -13.05
CA TYR A 710 -10.69 3.07 -13.02
C TYR A 710 -11.19 3.64 -11.68
N ALA A 711 -11.94 4.73 -11.74
CA ALA A 711 -12.58 5.38 -10.59
C ALA A 711 -14.11 5.26 -10.70
N GLY A 712 -14.71 4.44 -9.83
CA GLY A 712 -16.06 3.91 -10.01
C GLY A 712 -17.21 4.75 -9.46
N SER A 713 -17.00 5.62 -8.47
CA SER A 713 -18.08 6.40 -7.83
C SER A 713 -18.29 7.77 -8.49
N SER A 714 -19.53 8.26 -8.43
CA SER A 714 -19.89 9.56 -9.00
C SER A 714 -19.21 10.71 -8.26
N GLY A 715 -18.50 11.55 -8.99
CA GLY A 715 -17.78 12.70 -8.44
C GLY A 715 -16.36 12.37 -7.97
N SER A 716 -15.83 11.20 -8.32
CA SER A 716 -14.43 10.84 -8.04
C SER A 716 -13.48 11.84 -8.71
N SER A 717 -12.43 12.23 -7.99
CA SER A 717 -11.32 12.98 -8.58
C SER A 717 -10.13 12.08 -8.86
N VAL A 718 -9.54 12.22 -10.03
CA VAL A 718 -8.26 11.60 -10.38
C VAL A 718 -7.24 12.71 -10.59
N THR A 719 -6.18 12.74 -9.78
CA THR A 719 -5.03 13.63 -10.02
C THR A 719 -3.85 12.80 -10.47
N LEU A 720 -3.28 13.12 -11.62
CA LEU A 720 -2.14 12.42 -12.22
C LEU A 720 -1.02 13.41 -12.48
N ASP A 721 0.04 13.32 -11.71
CA ASP A 721 1.28 14.05 -11.97
C ASP A 721 2.27 13.16 -12.73
N LEU A 722 2.47 13.42 -14.03
CA LEU A 722 3.37 12.67 -14.89
C LEU A 722 4.66 13.44 -15.17
N ALA A 723 5.77 12.99 -14.60
CA ALA A 723 7.08 13.53 -14.97
C ALA A 723 7.45 13.16 -16.42
N ALA A 724 8.17 14.03 -17.15
CA ALA A 724 8.80 13.68 -18.43
C ALA A 724 10.01 12.74 -18.24
N ALA A 725 9.79 11.56 -17.65
CA ALA A 725 10.77 10.50 -17.66
C ALA A 725 10.56 9.63 -18.91
N ALA A 726 11.64 9.28 -19.60
CA ALA A 726 11.58 8.39 -20.78
C ALA A 726 11.02 6.98 -20.49
N SER A 727 10.84 6.63 -19.21
CA SER A 727 10.37 5.35 -18.71
C SER A 727 8.92 5.34 -18.21
N THR A 728 8.19 6.47 -18.21
CA THR A 728 6.77 6.48 -17.82
C THR A 728 5.93 5.79 -18.89
N SER A 729 5.25 4.71 -18.52
CA SER A 729 4.35 3.97 -19.42
C SER A 729 2.96 3.86 -18.81
N LEU A 730 1.98 4.49 -19.47
CA LEU A 730 0.56 4.31 -19.17
C LEU A 730 -0.03 3.40 -20.25
N VAL A 731 -0.38 2.17 -19.88
CA VAL A 731 -1.01 1.19 -20.78
C VAL A 731 -2.41 0.90 -20.27
N GLY A 732 -3.41 1.22 -21.09
CA GLY A 732 -4.83 1.11 -20.75
C GLY A 732 -5.49 2.47 -20.52
N LYS A 733 -6.82 2.46 -20.41
CA LYS A 733 -7.67 3.66 -20.31
C LYS A 733 -7.67 4.27 -18.91
N VAL A 734 -8.08 5.54 -18.82
CA VAL A 734 -8.45 6.20 -17.57
C VAL A 734 -9.97 6.44 -17.58
N HIS A 735 -10.69 5.74 -16.72
CA HIS A 735 -12.15 5.83 -16.59
C HIS A 735 -12.56 6.49 -15.28
N LEU A 736 -13.51 7.42 -15.35
CA LEU A 736 -14.22 7.99 -14.21
C LEU A 736 -15.74 7.81 -14.41
N THR A 737 -16.49 7.50 -13.36
CA THR A 737 -17.97 7.55 -13.39
C THR A 737 -18.46 8.98 -13.09
N GLY A 738 -17.97 9.97 -13.82
CA GLY A 738 -18.18 11.39 -13.54
C GLY A 738 -17.22 11.95 -12.48
N GLY A 739 -16.81 13.21 -12.65
CA GLY A 739 -15.86 13.88 -11.76
C GLY A 739 -14.71 14.58 -12.49
N THR A 740 -13.66 14.91 -11.75
CA THR A 740 -12.56 15.75 -12.24
C THR A 740 -11.31 14.93 -12.49
N LEU A 741 -10.75 15.04 -13.69
CA LEU A 741 -9.41 14.58 -14.00
C LEU A 741 -8.47 15.79 -14.01
N THR A 742 -7.47 15.79 -13.12
CA THR A 742 -6.41 16.80 -13.06
C THR A 742 -5.12 16.18 -13.59
N LEU A 743 -4.56 16.77 -14.64
CA LEU A 743 -3.28 16.37 -15.22
C LEU A 743 -2.19 17.37 -14.80
N LEU A 744 -1.19 16.87 -14.08
CA LEU A 744 0.02 17.57 -13.67
C LEU A 744 1.24 16.98 -14.43
N GLY A 745 2.33 17.73 -14.62
CA GLY A 745 3.55 17.28 -15.28
C GLY A 745 3.62 17.41 -16.82
N THR A 746 4.74 17.04 -17.45
CA THR A 746 5.24 17.72 -18.66
C THR A 746 4.90 17.10 -20.02
N THR A 747 4.65 15.80 -20.16
CA THR A 747 4.24 15.15 -21.43
C THR A 747 3.88 13.66 -21.21
N LEU A 748 2.76 13.15 -21.77
CA LEU A 748 2.66 11.71 -22.06
C LEU A 748 3.41 11.39 -23.36
N GLY A 749 4.41 10.51 -23.28
CA GLY A 749 4.99 9.89 -24.47
C GLY A 749 3.90 9.13 -25.22
N THR A 750 3.81 9.34 -26.53
CA THR A 750 2.86 8.67 -27.43
C THR A 750 3.07 7.15 -27.39
N ASN A 751 2.29 6.44 -26.58
CA ASN A 751 2.15 4.99 -26.69
C ASN A 751 0.68 4.65 -26.97
N SER A 752 0.54 3.82 -27.99
CA SER A 752 -0.65 3.42 -28.71
C SER A 752 -1.70 2.67 -27.87
N ALA A 753 -2.93 3.18 -27.85
CA ALA A 753 -4.19 2.48 -28.23
C ALA A 753 -5.41 3.24 -27.64
N ASP A 754 -6.50 3.24 -28.40
CA ASP A 754 -7.89 3.62 -28.11
C ASP A 754 -8.24 4.36 -26.79
N ASN A 755 -8.87 5.54 -26.92
CA ASN A 755 -9.58 6.30 -25.87
C ASN A 755 -8.88 6.45 -24.52
N LEU A 756 -8.11 7.53 -24.38
CA LEU A 756 -7.38 7.82 -23.16
C LEU A 756 -8.30 8.10 -21.94
N PHE A 757 -9.48 8.68 -22.16
CA PHE A 757 -10.40 9.08 -21.08
C PHE A 757 -11.86 8.72 -21.36
N GLU A 758 -12.52 8.08 -20.38
CA GLU A 758 -13.94 7.73 -20.41
C GLU A 758 -14.67 8.26 -19.16
N GLY A 759 -15.86 8.83 -19.36
CA GLY A 759 -16.75 9.31 -18.29
C GLY A 759 -16.25 10.49 -17.44
N VAL A 760 -15.22 11.20 -17.88
CA VAL A 760 -14.70 12.43 -17.24
C VAL A 760 -15.67 13.61 -17.49
N THR A 761 -16.14 14.27 -16.43
CA THR A 761 -16.99 15.47 -16.59
C THR A 761 -16.15 16.74 -16.67
N SER A 762 -15.09 16.87 -15.86
CA SER A 762 -14.21 18.05 -15.87
C SER A 762 -12.75 17.64 -16.09
N LEU A 763 -12.10 18.26 -17.08
CA LEU A 763 -10.66 18.15 -17.30
C LEU A 763 -9.95 19.42 -16.82
N VAL A 764 -8.98 19.26 -15.92
CA VAL A 764 -8.10 20.32 -15.43
C VAL A 764 -6.67 20.01 -15.89
N VAL A 765 -6.04 20.95 -16.58
CA VAL A 765 -4.63 20.85 -16.99
C VAL A 765 -3.81 21.85 -16.17
N GLY A 766 -2.83 21.31 -15.43
CA GLY A 766 -1.94 22.06 -14.57
C GLY A 766 -2.50 22.43 -13.22
N ASP A 767 -1.63 23.05 -12.44
CA ASP A 767 -1.92 23.75 -11.20
C ASP A 767 -1.15 25.09 -11.20
N GLU A 768 -1.16 25.81 -10.08
CA GLU A 768 -0.46 27.11 -9.97
C GLU A 768 1.07 26.98 -9.96
N THR A 769 1.62 25.77 -10.00
CA THR A 769 3.03 25.48 -9.75
C THR A 769 3.75 24.70 -10.86
N HIS A 770 3.02 24.04 -11.77
CA HIS A 770 3.58 23.18 -12.82
C HIS A 770 3.38 23.77 -14.24
N THR A 771 4.47 23.88 -15.01
CA THR A 771 4.42 24.15 -16.45
C THR A 771 4.22 22.83 -17.21
N ILE A 772 3.20 22.76 -18.06
CA ILE A 772 2.74 21.51 -18.70
C ILE A 772 2.54 21.72 -20.18
N SER A 773 2.84 20.71 -21.00
CA SER A 773 2.46 20.69 -22.42
C SER A 773 1.90 19.33 -22.77
N TRP A 774 0.64 19.29 -23.15
CA TRP A 774 -0.06 18.03 -23.41
C TRP A 774 -0.64 17.99 -24.81
N THR A 775 -0.52 16.86 -25.51
CA THR A 775 -1.08 16.67 -26.85
C THR A 775 -2.08 15.51 -26.85
N LEU A 776 -3.35 15.81 -27.10
CA LEU A 776 -4.40 14.81 -27.27
C LEU A 776 -4.42 14.31 -28.71
N ASN A 777 -3.94 13.07 -28.97
CA ASN A 777 -3.86 12.44 -30.30
C ASN A 777 -4.48 11.02 -30.37
N PRO A 778 -5.80 10.83 -30.20
CA PRO A 778 -6.46 9.55 -30.37
C PRO A 778 -6.46 9.09 -31.85
N ALA A 779 -5.79 7.98 -32.14
CA ALA A 779 -5.67 7.40 -33.49
C ALA A 779 -6.95 6.72 -34.03
N TYR A 780 -8.07 6.73 -33.29
CA TYR A 780 -9.28 5.94 -33.59
C TYR A 780 -10.59 6.72 -33.35
N ALA A 781 -11.66 6.29 -34.01
CA ALA A 781 -12.92 7.00 -34.24
C ALA A 781 -13.78 7.39 -33.01
N ASN A 782 -13.32 7.10 -31.79
CA ASN A 782 -14.05 7.39 -30.57
C ASN A 782 -13.62 8.75 -30.00
N ARG A 783 -14.60 9.64 -29.81
CA ARG A 783 -14.38 11.06 -29.48
C ARG A 783 -14.33 11.23 -27.97
N SER A 784 -13.22 11.70 -27.41
CA SER A 784 -13.19 12.16 -26.01
C SER A 784 -14.18 13.31 -25.82
N SER A 785 -14.97 13.24 -24.75
CA SER A 785 -15.93 14.27 -24.40
C SER A 785 -15.80 14.66 -22.93
N PHE A 786 -15.79 15.95 -22.66
CA PHE A 786 -15.82 16.54 -21.31
C PHE A 786 -16.98 17.54 -21.25
N GLU A 787 -17.50 17.80 -20.06
CA GLU A 787 -18.40 18.94 -19.85
C GLU A 787 -17.57 20.22 -19.80
N ASP A 788 -16.59 20.26 -18.89
CA ASP A 788 -15.77 21.43 -18.62
C ASP A 788 -14.28 21.18 -18.95
N LEU A 789 -13.61 22.21 -19.49
CA LEU A 789 -12.16 22.24 -19.67
C LEU A 789 -11.58 23.46 -18.94
N THR A 790 -10.64 23.24 -18.02
CA THR A 790 -9.90 24.29 -17.34
C THR A 790 -8.40 24.12 -17.57
N ILE A 791 -7.74 25.16 -18.07
CA ILE A 791 -6.29 25.25 -18.17
C ILE A 791 -5.83 26.24 -17.10
N LYS A 792 -5.01 25.76 -16.16
CA LYS A 792 -4.47 26.57 -15.06
C LYS A 792 -3.31 27.44 -15.54
N ALA A 793 -2.84 28.31 -14.64
CA ALA A 793 -1.78 29.24 -14.98
C ALA A 793 -0.51 28.49 -15.39
N ASN A 794 0.24 29.02 -16.36
CA ASN A 794 1.46 28.39 -16.89
C ASN A 794 1.30 26.99 -17.53
N ALA A 795 0.07 26.48 -17.66
CA ALA A 795 -0.19 25.20 -18.32
C ALA A 795 -0.51 25.38 -19.81
N ALA A 796 -0.08 24.44 -20.64
CA ALA A 796 -0.39 24.42 -22.07
C ALA A 796 -1.05 23.09 -22.48
N LEU A 797 -2.14 23.19 -23.24
CA LEU A 797 -2.83 22.05 -23.84
C LEU A 797 -2.90 22.25 -25.36
N SER A 798 -2.49 21.24 -26.12
CA SER A 798 -2.66 21.15 -27.57
C SER A 798 -3.67 20.06 -27.94
N ILE A 799 -4.70 20.41 -28.70
CA ILE A 799 -5.73 19.49 -29.18
C ILE A 799 -5.56 19.35 -30.70
N ASN A 800 -5.18 18.17 -31.18
CA ASN A 800 -4.99 17.91 -32.62
C ASN A 800 -6.13 17.09 -33.27
N GLU A 801 -6.97 16.44 -32.45
CA GLU A 801 -8.10 15.62 -32.89
C GLU A 801 -9.47 16.17 -32.43
N TYR A 802 -10.56 15.48 -32.77
CA TYR A 802 -11.91 15.89 -32.38
C TYR A 802 -12.20 15.61 -30.89
N VAL A 803 -12.23 16.67 -30.07
CA VAL A 803 -12.72 16.64 -28.69
C VAL A 803 -14.07 17.37 -28.61
N SER A 804 -15.03 16.84 -27.85
CA SER A 804 -16.28 17.54 -27.55
C SER A 804 -16.22 18.14 -26.15
N ILE A 805 -16.49 19.44 -26.04
CA ILE A 805 -16.63 20.15 -24.77
C ILE A 805 -18.03 20.75 -24.80
N THR A 806 -18.86 20.51 -23.79
CA THR A 806 -20.30 20.83 -23.85
C THR A 806 -20.74 22.00 -22.96
N SER A 807 -19.95 22.38 -21.96
CA SER A 807 -20.29 23.43 -20.99
C SER A 807 -19.41 24.67 -21.20
N PHE A 808 -18.15 24.69 -20.73
CA PHE A 808 -17.26 25.84 -20.92
C PHE A 808 -15.78 25.47 -21.07
N ILE A 809 -15.00 26.44 -21.57
CA ILE A 809 -13.54 26.43 -21.59
C ILE A 809 -13.02 27.63 -20.80
N ALA A 810 -12.17 27.39 -19.80
CA ALA A 810 -11.52 28.43 -19.00
C ALA A 810 -9.99 28.33 -19.15
N ILE A 811 -9.34 29.43 -19.51
CA ILE A 811 -7.89 29.53 -19.67
C ILE A 811 -7.36 30.57 -18.68
N ALA A 812 -6.73 30.13 -17.60
CA ALA A 812 -6.16 31.00 -16.58
C ALA A 812 -4.89 31.72 -17.05
N ASP A 813 -4.41 32.68 -16.25
CA ASP A 813 -3.31 33.58 -16.58
C ASP A 813 -2.05 32.86 -17.05
N GLU A 814 -1.40 33.32 -18.12
CA GLU A 814 -0.26 32.64 -18.78
C GLU A 814 -0.53 31.21 -19.31
N GLY A 815 -1.71 30.62 -19.05
CA GLY A 815 -2.12 29.34 -19.62
C GLY A 815 -2.36 29.45 -21.13
N THR A 816 -2.17 28.35 -21.88
CA THR A 816 -2.31 28.33 -23.34
C THR A 816 -3.15 27.15 -23.81
N LEU A 817 -4.20 27.42 -24.59
CA LEU A 817 -4.94 26.42 -25.36
C LEU A 817 -4.56 26.51 -26.84
N THR A 818 -3.94 25.46 -27.38
CA THR A 818 -3.68 25.33 -28.82
C THR A 818 -4.70 24.39 -29.45
N TRP A 819 -5.42 24.88 -30.45
CA TRP A 819 -6.18 24.05 -31.38
C TRP A 819 -5.36 23.82 -32.64
N ASP A 820 -4.83 22.61 -32.79
CA ASP A 820 -4.13 22.16 -33.98
C ASP A 820 -5.11 21.52 -34.95
N THR A 821 -5.38 22.20 -36.05
CA THR A 821 -6.26 21.69 -37.10
C THR A 821 -5.46 21.05 -38.22
N ALA A 822 -4.35 20.37 -37.92
CA ALA A 822 -3.60 19.58 -38.91
C ALA A 822 -4.48 18.47 -39.53
N ASN A 823 -5.37 17.85 -38.74
CA ASN A 823 -6.16 16.68 -39.12
C ASN A 823 -7.62 17.00 -39.49
N GLY A 824 -7.90 18.22 -39.96
CA GLY A 824 -9.22 18.64 -40.44
C GLY A 824 -9.85 19.79 -39.65
N ASP A 825 -11.00 20.26 -40.12
CA ASP A 825 -11.73 21.38 -39.51
C ASP A 825 -12.22 21.03 -38.09
N LYS A 826 -12.22 22.01 -37.19
CA LYS A 826 -12.72 21.91 -35.81
C LYS A 826 -13.79 22.98 -35.57
N ASP A 827 -14.79 22.66 -34.76
CA ASP A 827 -15.85 23.58 -34.34
C ASP A 827 -15.99 23.57 -32.82
N VAL A 828 -15.91 24.74 -32.21
CA VAL A 828 -16.04 24.97 -30.77
C VAL A 828 -17.31 25.77 -30.52
N SER A 829 -18.35 25.07 -30.07
CA SER A 829 -19.66 25.65 -29.78
C SER A 829 -19.80 26.18 -28.35
N THR A 830 -18.83 25.93 -27.48
CA THR A 830 -18.82 26.38 -26.08
C THR A 830 -18.12 27.73 -25.93
N ALA A 831 -18.47 28.45 -24.85
CA ALA A 831 -17.83 29.71 -24.51
C ALA A 831 -16.43 29.49 -23.93
N ILE A 832 -15.49 30.32 -24.37
CA ILE A 832 -14.09 30.41 -23.94
C ILE A 832 -13.93 31.68 -23.10
N SER A 833 -13.33 31.52 -21.92
CA SER A 833 -13.15 32.57 -20.91
C SER A 833 -11.75 32.54 -20.29
N GLY A 834 -11.42 33.57 -19.51
CA GLY A 834 -10.17 33.66 -18.75
C GLY A 834 -9.17 34.67 -19.31
N SER A 835 -7.95 34.69 -18.80
CA SER A 835 -6.88 35.64 -19.17
C SER A 835 -5.71 35.00 -19.93
N GLY A 836 -5.74 33.69 -20.15
CA GLY A 836 -4.71 32.98 -20.92
C GLY A 836 -4.84 33.13 -22.45
N THR A 837 -4.01 32.41 -23.17
CA THR A 837 -3.84 32.51 -24.63
C THR A 837 -4.61 31.42 -25.36
N LEU A 838 -5.30 31.78 -26.44
CA LEU A 838 -5.88 30.85 -27.42
C LEU A 838 -5.04 30.86 -28.69
N THR A 839 -4.47 29.72 -29.08
CA THR A 839 -3.67 29.57 -30.30
C THR A 839 -4.38 28.66 -31.30
N LYS A 840 -4.49 29.12 -32.55
CA LYS A 840 -4.92 28.32 -33.70
C LYS A 840 -3.70 27.98 -34.55
N THR A 841 -3.42 26.69 -34.73
CA THR A 841 -2.39 26.17 -35.65
C THR A 841 -2.96 25.10 -36.58
N GLY A 842 -2.13 24.52 -37.45
CA GLY A 842 -2.56 23.58 -38.49
C GLY A 842 -3.27 24.27 -39.66
N ILE A 843 -3.33 23.60 -40.80
CA ILE A 843 -3.71 24.21 -42.08
C ILE A 843 -5.23 24.41 -42.27
N HIS A 844 -6.06 23.68 -41.53
CA HIS A 844 -7.52 23.71 -41.67
C HIS A 844 -8.19 24.84 -40.86
N THR A 845 -9.52 24.78 -40.73
CA THR A 845 -10.35 25.81 -40.09
C THR A 845 -10.66 25.45 -38.63
N LEU A 846 -10.52 26.40 -37.72
CA LEU A 846 -11.18 26.38 -36.41
C LEU A 846 -12.35 27.36 -36.45
N THR A 847 -13.58 26.87 -36.28
CA THR A 847 -14.77 27.70 -36.14
C THR A 847 -15.08 27.90 -34.66
N LEU A 848 -15.23 29.14 -34.22
CA LEU A 848 -15.75 29.48 -32.90
C LEU A 848 -17.24 29.81 -33.04
N SER A 849 -18.09 28.87 -32.68
CA SER A 849 -19.56 28.99 -32.75
C SER A 849 -20.18 29.40 -31.41
N GLY A 850 -19.44 29.32 -30.30
CA GLY A 850 -19.87 29.82 -29.00
C GLY A 850 -20.12 31.33 -29.03
N ALA A 851 -21.33 31.76 -28.63
CA ALA A 851 -21.66 33.16 -28.53
C ALA A 851 -21.07 33.76 -27.24
N TYR A 852 -20.55 35.00 -27.33
CA TYR A 852 -20.06 35.78 -26.18
C TYR A 852 -18.83 35.18 -25.47
N ASN A 853 -17.78 34.88 -26.23
CA ASN A 853 -16.48 34.57 -25.64
C ASN A 853 -15.97 35.75 -24.81
N SER A 854 -15.46 35.47 -23.60
CA SER A 854 -15.01 36.47 -22.61
C SER A 854 -13.51 36.38 -22.32
N LEU A 855 -12.74 35.71 -23.19
CA LEU A 855 -11.29 35.63 -23.11
C LEU A 855 -10.66 37.02 -23.17
N THR A 856 -9.77 37.33 -22.23
CA THR A 856 -9.07 38.62 -22.15
C THR A 856 -7.59 38.52 -22.55
N GLY A 857 -7.02 37.30 -22.51
CA GLY A 857 -5.68 37.06 -23.05
C GLY A 857 -5.66 37.01 -24.58
N ALA A 858 -4.47 36.82 -25.15
CA ALA A 858 -4.26 36.91 -26.60
C ALA A 858 -4.92 35.76 -27.38
N THR A 859 -5.37 36.06 -28.59
CA THR A 859 -5.77 35.05 -29.58
C THR A 859 -4.74 35.06 -30.72
N ILE A 860 -4.05 33.95 -30.95
CA ILE A 860 -2.98 33.83 -31.94
C ILE A 860 -3.44 32.91 -33.06
N VAL A 861 -3.45 33.39 -34.31
CA VAL A 861 -3.69 32.58 -35.51
C VAL A 861 -2.34 32.34 -36.19
N SER A 862 -1.70 31.22 -35.86
CA SER A 862 -0.36 30.86 -36.33
C SER A 862 -0.38 30.18 -37.70
N ALA A 863 -1.47 29.49 -38.06
CA ALA A 863 -1.66 28.83 -39.35
C ALA A 863 -3.14 28.55 -39.64
N GLY A 864 -3.49 28.37 -40.93
CA GLY A 864 -4.83 28.03 -41.38
C GLY A 864 -5.86 29.14 -41.12
N THR A 865 -7.12 28.79 -40.87
CA THR A 865 -8.20 29.77 -40.69
C THR A 865 -8.82 29.71 -39.28
N LEU A 866 -8.92 30.85 -38.60
CA LEU A 866 -9.81 31.04 -37.45
C LEU A 866 -11.10 31.73 -37.93
N LYS A 867 -12.25 31.07 -37.81
CA LYS A 867 -13.53 31.49 -38.37
C LYS A 867 -14.56 31.79 -37.28
N ALA A 868 -15.32 32.88 -37.42
CA ALA A 868 -16.48 33.17 -36.58
C ALA A 868 -17.71 32.36 -37.03
N GLY A 869 -18.32 31.65 -36.09
CA GLY A 869 -19.60 30.94 -36.28
C GLY A 869 -20.82 31.77 -35.88
N ALA A 870 -20.65 32.82 -35.08
CA ALA A 870 -21.72 33.72 -34.61
C ALA A 870 -21.19 35.15 -34.38
N ALA A 871 -22.10 36.12 -34.17
CA ALA A 871 -21.72 37.47 -33.73
C ALA A 871 -21.15 37.44 -32.30
N GLY A 872 -20.04 38.15 -32.07
CA GLY A 872 -19.36 38.12 -30.77
C GLY A 872 -18.65 36.80 -30.45
N ALA A 873 -18.35 35.99 -31.46
CA ALA A 873 -17.53 34.79 -31.34
C ALA A 873 -16.05 35.11 -31.06
N PHE A 874 -15.55 36.26 -31.53
CA PHE A 874 -14.24 36.75 -31.09
C PHE A 874 -14.44 37.67 -29.90
N SER A 875 -13.65 37.47 -28.85
CA SER A 875 -13.80 38.21 -27.60
C SER A 875 -13.38 39.66 -27.74
N SER A 876 -14.24 40.57 -27.27
CA SER A 876 -13.95 42.02 -27.21
C SER A 876 -12.81 42.38 -26.26
N GLY A 877 -12.42 41.47 -25.36
CA GLY A 877 -11.28 41.62 -24.47
C GLY A 877 -9.96 41.06 -25.02
N SER A 878 -9.99 40.30 -26.12
CA SER A 878 -8.82 39.59 -26.64
C SER A 878 -8.18 40.35 -27.81
N ALA A 879 -6.86 40.56 -27.74
CA ALA A 879 -6.07 41.03 -28.89
C ALA A 879 -5.78 39.86 -29.83
N VAL A 880 -5.98 40.06 -31.14
CA VAL A 880 -5.79 39.02 -32.16
C VAL A 880 -4.53 39.27 -32.98
N SER A 881 -3.62 38.30 -33.04
CA SER A 881 -2.48 38.32 -33.95
C SER A 881 -2.64 37.27 -35.05
N VAL A 882 -2.48 37.67 -36.31
CA VAL A 882 -2.63 36.78 -37.48
C VAL A 882 -1.29 36.68 -38.20
N ALA A 883 -0.66 35.50 -38.17
CA ALA A 883 0.62 35.25 -38.80
C ALA A 883 0.52 35.22 -40.34
N THR A 884 1.67 35.30 -41.02
CA THR A 884 1.79 35.12 -42.46
C THR A 884 1.07 33.85 -42.91
N ASP A 885 0.35 33.91 -44.03
CA ASP A 885 -0.45 32.82 -44.60
C ASP A 885 -1.61 32.30 -43.72
N ALA A 886 -1.83 32.86 -42.53
CA ALA A 886 -2.99 32.57 -41.70
C ALA A 886 -4.16 33.53 -42.01
N THR A 887 -5.38 33.10 -41.71
CA THR A 887 -6.61 33.88 -41.98
C THR A 887 -7.49 33.99 -40.74
N LEU A 888 -7.93 35.22 -40.43
CA LEU A 888 -9.05 35.50 -39.54
C LEU A 888 -10.30 35.77 -40.38
N ALA A 889 -11.31 34.91 -40.29
CA ALA A 889 -12.54 35.01 -41.09
C ALA A 889 -13.76 35.38 -40.22
N LEU A 890 -14.38 36.53 -40.50
CA LEU A 890 -15.58 36.98 -39.78
C LEU A 890 -16.86 36.29 -40.28
N ASN A 891 -16.82 35.71 -41.48
CA ASN A 891 -17.93 34.92 -42.04
C ASN A 891 -19.27 35.68 -41.99
N SER A 892 -19.26 36.98 -42.29
CA SER A 892 -20.43 37.86 -42.25
C SER A 892 -21.10 38.03 -40.87
N HIS A 893 -20.39 37.77 -39.78
CA HIS A 893 -20.80 38.10 -38.42
C HIS A 893 -20.00 39.28 -37.85
N ASN A 894 -20.68 40.28 -37.29
CA ASN A 894 -20.00 41.41 -36.64
C ASN A 894 -19.18 40.94 -35.43
N GLN A 895 -17.92 41.38 -35.36
CA GLN A 895 -16.99 41.02 -34.30
C GLN A 895 -16.40 42.26 -33.64
N THR A 896 -16.06 42.15 -32.36
CA THR A 896 -15.28 43.16 -31.63
C THR A 896 -14.06 42.47 -31.01
N ILE A 897 -12.88 43.04 -31.16
CA ILE A 897 -11.60 42.55 -30.61
C ILE A 897 -10.82 43.68 -29.95
N ALA A 898 -9.94 43.39 -29.00
CA ALA A 898 -9.17 44.41 -28.26
C ALA A 898 -7.95 44.96 -29.02
N GLY A 899 -7.54 44.29 -30.10
CA GLY A 899 -6.40 44.69 -30.93
C GLY A 899 -6.26 43.75 -32.12
N LEU A 900 -5.60 44.22 -33.18
CA LEU A 900 -5.32 43.45 -34.38
C LEU A 900 -3.86 43.64 -34.79
N SER A 901 -3.10 42.56 -34.93
CA SER A 901 -1.70 42.61 -35.37
C SER A 901 -1.28 41.46 -36.27
N GLY A 902 -0.11 41.58 -36.88
CA GLY A 902 0.45 40.58 -37.79
C GLY A 902 0.26 40.92 -39.28
N ASP A 903 0.65 39.99 -40.14
CA ASP A 903 0.80 40.17 -41.59
C ASP A 903 -0.04 39.18 -42.43
N GLY A 904 -0.92 38.40 -41.78
CA GLY A 904 -1.84 37.49 -42.44
C GLY A 904 -3.06 38.17 -43.10
N SER A 905 -4.14 37.41 -43.30
CA SER A 905 -5.36 37.87 -43.96
C SER A 905 -6.53 38.02 -42.98
N VAL A 906 -7.33 39.07 -43.15
CA VAL A 906 -8.63 39.23 -42.48
C VAL A 906 -9.74 39.29 -43.54
N THR A 907 -10.67 38.35 -43.50
CA THR A 907 -11.82 38.29 -44.42
C THR A 907 -13.10 38.70 -43.70
N LEU A 908 -13.64 39.87 -44.06
CA LEU A 908 -14.80 40.48 -43.39
C LEU A 908 -16.13 39.84 -43.80
N GLY A 909 -16.22 39.31 -45.02
CA GLY A 909 -17.53 39.03 -45.64
C GLY A 909 -18.33 40.32 -45.76
N SER A 910 -19.58 40.33 -45.30
CA SER A 910 -20.41 41.54 -45.19
C SER A 910 -20.42 42.17 -43.79
N ALA A 911 -19.58 41.71 -42.86
CA ALA A 911 -19.61 42.13 -41.46
C ALA A 911 -18.70 43.31 -41.14
N THR A 912 -18.97 43.97 -40.02
CA THR A 912 -18.09 44.98 -39.45
C THR A 912 -17.13 44.35 -38.43
N LEU A 913 -15.83 44.62 -38.60
CA LEU A 913 -14.82 44.38 -37.57
C LEU A 913 -14.65 45.63 -36.71
N THR A 914 -14.89 45.52 -35.41
CA THR A 914 -14.57 46.58 -34.44
C THR A 914 -13.27 46.26 -33.72
N VAL A 915 -12.28 47.14 -33.80
CA VAL A 915 -10.99 47.01 -33.08
C VAL A 915 -10.96 48.04 -31.96
N ASN A 916 -11.12 47.59 -30.72
CA ASN A 916 -11.20 48.39 -29.50
C ASN A 916 -9.84 48.49 -28.81
N THR A 917 -8.92 49.25 -29.38
CA THR A 917 -7.55 49.37 -28.85
C THR A 917 -7.52 50.18 -27.55
N ALA A 918 -6.99 49.59 -26.48
CA ALA A 918 -6.88 50.24 -25.17
C ALA A 918 -5.94 51.46 -25.18
N SER A 919 -6.13 52.38 -24.24
CA SER A 919 -5.30 53.60 -24.12
C SER A 919 -3.82 53.24 -23.92
N GLY A 920 -2.92 53.94 -24.63
CA GLY A 920 -1.48 53.71 -24.57
C GLY A 920 -0.98 52.49 -25.36
N VAL A 921 -1.90 51.68 -25.93
CA VAL A 921 -1.55 50.52 -26.77
C VAL A 921 -1.57 50.92 -28.24
N THR A 922 -0.58 50.43 -29.01
CA THR A 922 -0.57 50.49 -30.47
C THR A 922 -0.63 49.07 -31.04
N SER A 923 -1.64 48.77 -31.85
CA SER A 923 -1.76 47.52 -32.59
C SER A 923 -1.40 47.76 -34.07
N THR A 924 -0.41 47.03 -34.58
CA THR A 924 0.04 47.19 -35.99
C THR A 924 -0.33 45.96 -36.80
N PHE A 925 -1.16 46.14 -37.82
CA PHE A 925 -1.52 45.11 -38.79
C PHE A 925 -0.98 45.46 -40.18
N SER A 926 -0.06 44.64 -40.66
CA SER A 926 0.58 44.77 -41.97
C SER A 926 -0.01 43.84 -43.03
N GLY A 927 -1.02 43.05 -42.66
CA GLY A 927 -1.75 42.15 -43.54
C GLY A 927 -2.84 42.82 -44.36
N ILE A 928 -3.69 42.02 -44.99
CA ILE A 928 -4.78 42.49 -45.87
C ILE A 928 -6.14 42.32 -45.20
N LEU A 929 -6.91 43.41 -45.08
CA LEU A 929 -8.37 43.34 -44.82
C LEU A 929 -9.13 43.30 -46.16
N SER A 930 -10.07 42.37 -46.31
CA SER A 930 -10.84 42.19 -47.56
C SER A 930 -12.33 41.88 -47.32
N GLY A 931 -13.19 42.19 -48.29
CA GLY A 931 -14.63 41.93 -48.26
C GLY A 931 -15.50 43.19 -48.43
N THR A 932 -16.82 43.04 -48.43
CA THR A 932 -17.75 44.18 -48.54
C THR A 932 -18.12 44.79 -47.18
N GLY A 933 -17.67 44.16 -46.09
CA GLY A 933 -17.79 44.60 -44.73
C GLY A 933 -16.94 45.84 -44.38
N GLY A 934 -17.18 46.39 -43.18
CA GLY A 934 -16.56 47.63 -42.72
C GLY A 934 -15.56 47.45 -41.58
N LEU A 935 -14.85 48.53 -41.26
CA LEU A 935 -13.90 48.63 -40.15
C LEU A 935 -14.35 49.73 -39.18
N THR A 936 -14.45 49.41 -37.89
CA THR A 936 -14.62 50.41 -36.83
C THR A 936 -13.40 50.39 -35.91
N LYS A 937 -12.63 51.47 -35.88
CA LYS A 937 -11.62 51.71 -34.85
C LYS A 937 -12.27 52.38 -33.64
N SER A 938 -12.26 51.70 -32.50
CA SER A 938 -12.72 52.21 -31.20
C SER A 938 -11.60 52.13 -30.15
N GLY A 939 -11.89 52.59 -28.94
CA GLY A 939 -10.90 52.66 -27.86
C GLY A 939 -9.85 53.77 -28.06
N ASN A 940 -9.21 54.19 -26.97
CA ASN A 940 -8.34 55.38 -26.97
C ASN A 940 -6.91 55.12 -27.50
N GLY A 941 -6.56 53.88 -27.85
CA GLY A 941 -5.25 53.52 -28.41
C GLY A 941 -5.14 53.77 -29.92
N THR A 942 -4.07 53.25 -30.50
CA THR A 942 -3.75 53.38 -31.95
C THR A 942 -3.89 52.05 -32.67
N LEU A 943 -4.61 52.02 -33.80
CA LEU A 943 -4.52 50.93 -34.78
C LEU A 943 -3.73 51.45 -35.98
N ALA A 944 -2.59 50.83 -36.29
CA ALA A 944 -1.78 51.14 -37.46
C ALA A 944 -2.00 50.09 -38.55
N LEU A 945 -2.51 50.51 -39.70
CA LEU A 945 -2.66 49.68 -40.89
C LEU A 945 -1.54 50.00 -41.86
N SER A 946 -0.76 48.98 -42.21
CA SER A 946 0.35 49.11 -43.16
C SER A 946 0.30 48.11 -44.31
N GLY A 947 -0.73 47.28 -44.43
CA GLY A 947 -0.93 46.40 -45.60
C GLY A 947 -2.03 46.92 -46.53
N ALA A 948 -1.96 46.56 -47.81
CA ALA A 948 -2.87 47.07 -48.83
C ALA A 948 -4.26 46.45 -48.64
N ASN A 949 -5.18 47.19 -48.01
CA ASN A 949 -6.52 46.69 -47.73
C ASN A 949 -7.42 46.84 -48.96
N ALA A 950 -8.30 45.86 -49.15
CA ALA A 950 -9.23 45.72 -50.27
C ALA A 950 -10.67 45.50 -49.80
N TYR A 951 -11.03 46.05 -48.62
CA TYR A 951 -12.41 46.04 -48.14
C TYR A 951 -13.15 47.30 -48.58
N THR A 952 -14.41 47.17 -48.99
CA THR A 952 -15.19 48.27 -49.59
C THR A 952 -16.24 48.89 -48.69
N GLY A 953 -16.56 48.27 -47.56
CA GLY A 953 -17.49 48.81 -46.58
C GLY A 953 -16.92 50.01 -45.81
N ALA A 954 -17.78 50.67 -45.04
CA ALA A 954 -17.47 51.91 -44.34
C ALA A 954 -16.31 51.78 -43.33
N THR A 955 -15.52 52.85 -43.19
CA THR A 955 -14.50 52.99 -42.13
C THR A 955 -14.95 54.03 -41.10
N THR A 956 -15.05 53.63 -39.83
CA THR A 956 -15.42 54.53 -38.72
C THR A 956 -14.30 54.61 -37.70
N VAL A 957 -13.83 55.80 -37.37
CA VAL A 957 -12.90 56.06 -36.26
C VAL A 957 -13.69 56.74 -35.14
N SER A 958 -14.12 55.96 -34.15
CA SER A 958 -14.99 56.43 -33.06
C SER A 958 -14.19 56.98 -31.87
N ALA A 959 -12.96 56.51 -31.64
CA ALA A 959 -12.05 56.99 -30.61
C ALA A 959 -10.58 56.62 -30.93
N GLY A 960 -9.64 57.30 -30.27
CA GLY A 960 -8.20 57.07 -30.43
C GLY A 960 -7.70 57.43 -31.83
N THR A 961 -6.69 56.70 -32.30
CA THR A 961 -6.05 56.97 -33.60
C THR A 961 -6.14 55.76 -34.54
N LEU A 962 -6.54 55.98 -35.79
CA LEU A 962 -6.31 55.05 -36.89
C LEU A 962 -5.15 55.62 -37.73
N THR A 963 -3.99 54.96 -37.71
CA THR A 963 -2.83 55.34 -38.54
C THR A 963 -2.81 54.49 -39.79
N VAL A 964 -2.54 55.11 -40.93
CA VAL A 964 -2.54 54.49 -42.25
C VAL A 964 -1.22 54.85 -42.94
N THR A 965 -0.40 53.86 -43.31
CA THR A 965 0.95 54.08 -43.88
C THR A 965 1.01 53.87 -45.41
N SER A 966 2.17 54.11 -46.04
CA SER A 966 2.34 54.08 -47.52
C SER A 966 1.93 52.79 -48.23
N THR A 967 1.90 51.66 -47.53
CA THR A 967 1.40 50.37 -48.04
C THR A 967 0.00 50.05 -47.52
N GLY A 968 -0.50 50.80 -46.54
CA GLY A 968 -1.82 50.72 -45.95
C GLY A 968 -2.89 51.46 -46.75
N SER A 969 -3.48 50.89 -47.79
CA SER A 969 -4.62 51.54 -48.47
C SER A 969 -5.93 51.33 -47.69
N LEU A 970 -6.86 52.30 -47.72
CA LEU A 970 -8.27 52.09 -47.35
C LEU A 970 -9.11 52.10 -48.63
N ASP A 971 -9.64 50.95 -49.03
CA ASP A 971 -10.47 50.84 -50.24
C ASP A 971 -11.97 51.05 -49.97
N THR A 972 -12.29 52.02 -49.11
CA THR A 972 -13.62 52.18 -48.50
C THR A 972 -14.52 53.16 -49.25
N ASN A 973 -15.83 52.93 -49.21
CA ASN A 973 -16.81 53.84 -49.80
C ASN A 973 -17.11 55.09 -48.94
N SER A 974 -16.85 55.05 -47.64
CA SER A 974 -17.19 56.12 -46.71
C SER A 974 -16.29 56.12 -45.48
N ILE A 975 -15.94 57.32 -45.00
CA ILE A 975 -15.13 57.51 -43.79
C ILE A 975 -15.88 58.41 -42.80
N THR A 976 -15.96 57.98 -41.54
CA THR A 976 -16.46 58.79 -40.42
C THR A 976 -15.42 58.91 -39.33
N VAL A 977 -15.04 60.13 -38.94
CA VAL A 977 -14.13 60.41 -37.81
C VAL A 977 -14.90 61.16 -36.73
N ALA A 978 -15.09 60.53 -35.58
CA ALA A 978 -15.84 61.11 -34.47
C ALA A 978 -15.04 62.21 -33.73
N SER A 979 -15.76 62.99 -32.92
CA SER A 979 -15.12 64.03 -32.09
C SER A 979 -14.11 63.42 -31.11
N GLY A 980 -12.92 64.01 -31.04
CA GLY A 980 -11.81 63.52 -30.22
C GLY A 980 -11.04 62.34 -30.81
N ALA A 981 -11.47 61.76 -31.94
CA ALA A 981 -10.73 60.73 -32.67
C ALA A 981 -9.77 61.33 -33.71
N THR A 982 -8.76 60.56 -34.11
CA THR A 982 -7.77 60.95 -35.12
C THR A 982 -7.67 59.90 -36.22
N LEU A 983 -7.74 60.33 -37.47
CA LEU A 983 -7.31 59.55 -38.64
C LEU A 983 -5.98 60.13 -39.13
N ASP A 984 -4.93 59.32 -39.14
CA ASP A 984 -3.57 59.78 -39.39
C ASP A 984 -2.97 59.11 -40.63
N PHE A 985 -2.77 59.89 -41.69
CA PHE A 985 -2.11 59.48 -42.93
C PHE A 985 -0.63 59.89 -42.96
N SER A 986 0.02 60.10 -41.81
CA SER A 986 1.40 60.62 -41.76
C SER A 986 2.48 59.72 -42.41
N GLY A 987 2.12 58.54 -42.94
CA GLY A 987 3.01 57.61 -43.62
C GLY A 987 3.16 57.74 -45.15
N SER A 988 2.66 58.82 -45.80
CA SER A 988 2.66 59.07 -47.27
C SER A 988 1.44 58.43 -47.99
N PRO A 989 0.85 59.03 -49.05
CA PRO A 989 -0.54 58.77 -49.44
C PRO A 989 -0.69 57.55 -50.35
N THR A 990 -1.81 56.84 -50.17
CA THR A 990 -2.44 56.01 -51.21
C THR A 990 -3.80 56.63 -51.56
N SER A 991 -4.08 56.76 -52.85
CA SER A 991 -5.36 57.27 -53.39
C SER A 991 -6.57 56.54 -52.79
N LEU A 992 -7.54 57.28 -52.23
CA LEU A 992 -8.81 56.74 -51.71
C LEU A 992 -9.83 56.63 -52.86
N THR A 993 -9.58 55.70 -53.80
CA THR A 993 -10.22 55.73 -55.12
C THR A 993 -11.73 55.49 -55.12
N ASN A 994 -12.26 54.85 -54.08
CA ASN A 994 -13.68 54.48 -53.97
C ASN A 994 -14.44 55.33 -52.94
N LEU A 995 -13.82 56.37 -52.38
CA LEU A 995 -14.43 57.18 -51.32
C LEU A 995 -15.46 58.16 -51.90
N THR A 996 -16.73 58.00 -51.53
CA THR A 996 -17.84 58.89 -51.96
C THR A 996 -18.29 59.87 -50.87
N SER A 997 -17.99 59.58 -49.59
CA SER A 997 -18.40 60.42 -48.47
C SER A 997 -17.37 60.45 -47.33
N LEU A 998 -17.04 61.65 -46.86
CA LEU A 998 -16.20 61.88 -45.68
C LEU A 998 -16.93 62.76 -44.66
N THR A 999 -17.13 62.23 -43.45
CA THR A 999 -17.66 62.99 -42.30
C THR A 999 -16.61 63.09 -41.20
N ASN A 1000 -16.14 64.29 -40.89
CA ASN A 1000 -15.09 64.53 -39.90
C ASN A 1000 -15.55 65.46 -38.78
N SER A 1001 -15.54 64.98 -37.55
CA SER A 1001 -15.71 65.79 -36.34
C SER A 1001 -14.49 65.74 -35.42
N GLY A 1002 -13.45 65.01 -35.81
CA GLY A 1002 -12.21 64.81 -35.06
C GLY A 1002 -11.01 65.50 -35.72
N THR A 1003 -9.89 64.81 -35.84
CA THR A 1003 -8.68 65.30 -36.53
C THR A 1003 -8.28 64.36 -37.65
N ILE A 1004 -7.98 64.91 -38.82
CA ILE A 1004 -7.35 64.18 -39.93
C ILE A 1004 -5.97 64.77 -40.16
N ASN A 1005 -4.91 63.99 -39.97
CA ASN A 1005 -3.53 64.39 -40.23
C ASN A 1005 -3.07 63.85 -41.59
N LEU A 1006 -2.40 64.70 -42.36
CA LEU A 1006 -2.03 64.42 -43.75
C LEU A 1006 -0.56 64.78 -43.98
N THR A 1007 0.21 63.86 -44.56
CA THR A 1007 1.49 64.19 -45.20
C THR A 1007 1.37 64.38 -46.71
N SER A 1008 0.17 64.18 -47.27
CA SER A 1008 -0.16 64.42 -48.68
C SER A 1008 -1.68 64.50 -48.89
N ALA A 1009 -2.10 64.83 -50.12
CA ALA A 1009 -3.51 65.07 -50.45
C ALA A 1009 -4.44 63.87 -50.20
N LEU A 1010 -5.62 64.16 -49.63
CA LEU A 1010 -6.79 63.29 -49.74
C LEU A 1010 -7.38 63.45 -51.14
N THR A 1011 -7.17 62.45 -52.00
CA THR A 1011 -7.71 62.44 -53.36
C THR A 1011 -9.02 61.68 -53.43
N PHE A 1012 -10.05 62.33 -53.98
CA PHE A 1012 -11.34 61.75 -54.32
C PHE A 1012 -11.38 61.58 -55.84
N SER A 1013 -11.53 60.37 -56.34
CA SER A 1013 -11.60 60.10 -57.79
C SER A 1013 -13.00 59.83 -58.31
N ASP A 1014 -13.98 59.67 -57.42
CA ASP A 1014 -15.37 59.42 -57.80
C ASP A 1014 -16.11 60.74 -58.05
N ALA A 1015 -17.13 60.69 -58.91
CA ALA A 1015 -17.94 61.87 -59.20
C ALA A 1015 -18.98 62.11 -58.10
N ASP A 1016 -19.20 63.37 -57.72
CA ASP A 1016 -20.25 63.82 -56.79
C ASP A 1016 -19.98 63.44 -55.31
N CYS A 1017 -18.72 63.54 -54.89
CA CYS A 1017 -18.30 63.29 -53.51
C CYS A 1017 -18.85 64.34 -52.53
N THR A 1018 -19.19 63.89 -51.31
CA THR A 1018 -19.64 64.78 -50.22
C THR A 1018 -18.66 64.75 -49.05
N ILE A 1019 -18.08 65.90 -48.72
CA ILE A 1019 -17.21 66.10 -47.57
C ILE A 1019 -17.90 67.03 -46.58
N ILE A 1020 -18.05 66.58 -45.34
CA ILE A 1020 -18.56 67.38 -44.22
C ILE A 1020 -17.53 67.34 -43.09
N SER A 1021 -16.95 68.48 -42.75
CA SER A 1021 -15.98 68.57 -41.65
C SER A 1021 -16.41 69.63 -40.65
N THR A 1022 -16.61 69.24 -39.40
CA THR A 1022 -16.64 70.11 -38.21
C THR A 1022 -15.35 70.00 -37.38
N GLY A 1023 -14.48 69.03 -37.73
CA GLY A 1023 -13.18 68.80 -37.13
C GLY A 1023 -12.01 69.37 -37.93
N SER A 1024 -10.79 69.01 -37.53
CA SER A 1024 -9.55 69.47 -38.16
C SER A 1024 -9.12 68.59 -39.34
N ILE A 1025 -8.64 69.20 -40.42
CA ILE A 1025 -7.96 68.53 -41.56
C ILE A 1025 -6.62 69.22 -41.76
N LEU A 1026 -5.52 68.54 -41.43
CA LEU A 1026 -4.22 69.16 -41.22
C LEU A 1026 -3.17 68.56 -42.16
N ALA A 1027 -2.82 69.26 -43.23
CA ALA A 1027 -1.62 68.97 -44.01
C ALA A 1027 -0.33 69.38 -43.27
N ALA A 1028 0.80 68.84 -43.73
CA ALA A 1028 2.13 69.14 -43.17
C ALA A 1028 2.47 70.64 -43.28
N SER A 1029 2.14 71.27 -44.41
CA SER A 1029 2.25 72.71 -44.66
C SER A 1029 0.96 73.30 -45.23
N ALA A 1030 0.74 74.60 -45.03
CA ALA A 1030 -0.34 75.36 -45.68
C ALA A 1030 -0.24 75.40 -47.21
N THR A 1031 0.94 75.08 -47.76
CA THR A 1031 1.21 74.99 -49.21
C THR A 1031 0.93 73.63 -49.82
N ASP A 1032 0.72 72.61 -49.00
CA ASP A 1032 0.46 71.25 -49.47
C ASP A 1032 -1.03 71.08 -49.78
N ILE A 1033 -1.36 70.23 -50.75
CA ILE A 1033 -2.76 69.90 -51.04
C ILE A 1033 -3.28 69.02 -49.89
N ALA A 1034 -4.32 69.50 -49.20
CA ALA A 1034 -5.01 68.76 -48.15
C ALA A 1034 -6.16 67.94 -48.74
N ILE A 1035 -6.93 68.54 -49.66
CA ILE A 1035 -8.06 67.90 -50.35
C ILE A 1035 -7.90 68.10 -51.85
N GLN A 1036 -7.99 67.03 -52.61
CA GLN A 1036 -8.03 67.01 -54.06
C GLN A 1036 -9.31 66.32 -54.51
N LEU A 1037 -10.21 67.08 -55.11
CA LEU A 1037 -11.44 66.53 -55.69
C LEU A 1037 -11.23 66.06 -57.14
N GLY A 1038 -12.12 65.18 -57.58
CA GLY A 1038 -12.11 64.52 -58.88
C GLY A 1038 -12.90 65.30 -59.92
N ALA A 1039 -13.48 64.58 -60.88
CA ALA A 1039 -14.43 65.12 -61.85
C ALA A 1039 -15.86 64.98 -61.31
N GLY A 1040 -16.68 66.04 -61.26
CA GLY A 1040 -18.08 65.92 -60.84
C GLY A 1040 -18.68 67.19 -60.24
N ASN A 1041 -19.78 67.03 -59.49
CA ASN A 1041 -20.46 68.07 -58.73
C ASN A 1041 -20.21 67.86 -57.23
N ASP A 1042 -18.95 67.97 -56.82
CA ASP A 1042 -18.53 67.69 -55.47
C ASP A 1042 -18.93 68.80 -54.50
N ARG A 1043 -19.23 68.40 -53.26
CA ARG A 1043 -19.62 69.31 -52.19
C ARG A 1043 -18.71 69.19 -50.99
N VAL A 1044 -18.03 70.28 -50.65
CA VAL A 1044 -17.26 70.40 -49.40
C VAL A 1044 -17.97 71.34 -48.46
N THR A 1045 -18.32 70.89 -47.26
CA THR A 1045 -18.91 71.71 -46.21
C THR A 1045 -17.97 71.75 -45.01
N LEU A 1046 -17.42 72.92 -44.73
CA LEU A 1046 -16.66 73.18 -43.51
C LEU A 1046 -17.60 73.85 -42.50
N GLY A 1047 -17.93 73.11 -41.45
CA GLY A 1047 -18.87 73.48 -40.40
C GLY A 1047 -18.22 74.18 -39.19
N PRO A 1048 -19.02 74.49 -38.16
CA PRO A 1048 -18.53 75.14 -36.95
C PRO A 1048 -17.40 74.34 -36.28
N GLY A 1049 -16.27 75.01 -36.01
CA GLY A 1049 -15.08 74.42 -35.38
C GLY A 1049 -14.06 73.79 -36.34
N ALA A 1050 -14.36 73.71 -37.64
CA ALA A 1050 -13.49 73.06 -38.62
C ALA A 1050 -12.21 73.85 -38.92
N THR A 1051 -11.04 73.31 -38.58
CA THR A 1051 -9.74 73.91 -38.94
C THR A 1051 -9.15 73.17 -40.12
N VAL A 1052 -8.83 73.87 -41.20
CA VAL A 1052 -8.13 73.26 -42.34
C VAL A 1052 -6.78 73.93 -42.53
N ARG A 1053 -5.72 73.14 -42.69
CA ARG A 1053 -4.39 73.62 -43.09
C ARG A 1053 -3.97 72.92 -44.38
N GLY A 1054 -3.67 73.70 -45.41
CA GLY A 1054 -3.34 73.22 -46.76
C GLY A 1054 -4.29 73.75 -47.84
N ILE A 1055 -4.02 73.35 -49.09
CA ILE A 1055 -4.81 73.71 -50.27
C ILE A 1055 -6.02 72.79 -50.39
N ILE A 1056 -7.20 73.38 -50.57
CA ILE A 1056 -8.40 72.67 -51.02
C ILE A 1056 -8.53 72.89 -52.53
N ASP A 1057 -8.35 71.83 -53.30
CA ASP A 1057 -8.46 71.85 -54.76
C ASP A 1057 -9.78 71.20 -55.20
N GLY A 1058 -10.61 71.99 -55.86
CA GLY A 1058 -11.87 71.56 -56.44
C GLY A 1058 -11.71 70.64 -57.64
N GLY A 1059 -10.53 70.49 -58.24
CA GLY A 1059 -10.35 69.60 -59.39
C GLY A 1059 -11.15 70.05 -60.62
N ASP A 1060 -11.66 69.09 -61.40
CA ASP A 1060 -12.44 69.35 -62.61
C ASP A 1060 -13.95 69.26 -62.28
N GLY A 1061 -14.79 70.17 -62.80
CA GLY A 1061 -16.26 70.05 -62.64
C GLY A 1061 -16.95 71.21 -61.91
N THR A 1062 -18.19 70.98 -61.45
CA THR A 1062 -19.05 72.03 -60.84
C THR A 1062 -19.08 71.93 -59.31
N ASN A 1063 -17.94 72.25 -58.72
CA ASN A 1063 -17.69 71.99 -57.30
C ASN A 1063 -18.08 73.17 -56.40
N THR A 1064 -18.64 72.87 -55.23
CA THR A 1064 -19.09 73.89 -54.26
C THR A 1064 -18.38 73.73 -52.92
N LEU A 1065 -17.74 74.82 -52.45
CA LEU A 1065 -17.22 74.95 -51.09
C LEU A 1065 -18.19 75.78 -50.23
N SER A 1066 -18.77 75.17 -49.21
CA SER A 1066 -19.68 75.79 -48.25
C SER A 1066 -18.98 76.01 -46.92
N LEU A 1067 -18.98 77.26 -46.43
CA LEU A 1067 -18.42 77.67 -45.14
C LEU A 1067 -19.55 78.02 -44.16
N VAL A 1068 -19.51 77.41 -42.98
CA VAL A 1068 -20.49 77.58 -41.90
C VAL A 1068 -19.74 77.70 -40.57
N GLY A 1069 -20.19 78.56 -39.66
CA GLY A 1069 -19.61 78.83 -38.36
C GLY A 1069 -18.53 79.92 -38.38
N SER A 1070 -17.77 80.01 -37.30
CA SER A 1070 -16.64 80.95 -37.15
C SER A 1070 -15.31 80.20 -37.04
N VAL A 1071 -14.53 80.15 -38.13
CA VAL A 1071 -13.26 79.36 -38.17
C VAL A 1071 -12.25 79.93 -39.19
N SER A 1072 -11.10 79.27 -39.37
CA SER A 1072 -10.05 79.67 -40.33
C SER A 1072 -9.58 78.52 -41.22
N LEU A 1073 -9.35 78.81 -42.49
CA LEU A 1073 -8.61 78.00 -43.45
C LEU A 1073 -7.21 78.60 -43.60
N ASP A 1074 -6.19 77.86 -43.15
CA ASP A 1074 -4.79 78.23 -43.33
C ASP A 1074 -4.24 77.59 -44.63
N GLY A 1075 -4.44 78.27 -45.76
CA GLY A 1075 -4.07 77.76 -47.08
C GLY A 1075 -4.88 78.37 -48.21
N LYS A 1076 -4.81 77.75 -49.40
CA LYS A 1076 -5.46 78.24 -50.63
C LYS A 1076 -6.74 77.47 -50.95
N VAL A 1077 -7.64 78.11 -51.69
CA VAL A 1077 -8.76 77.45 -52.37
C VAL A 1077 -8.57 77.62 -53.87
N ARG A 1078 -8.72 76.55 -54.66
CA ARG A 1078 -8.65 76.66 -56.14
C ARG A 1078 -9.63 75.71 -56.84
N HIS A 1079 -9.99 76.07 -58.07
CA HIS A 1079 -10.82 75.27 -58.98
C HIS A 1079 -12.24 74.92 -58.49
N PHE A 1080 -12.76 75.62 -57.48
CA PHE A 1080 -14.18 75.53 -57.14
C PHE A 1080 -15.01 76.41 -58.08
N GLN A 1081 -16.20 75.95 -58.46
CA GLN A 1081 -17.17 76.78 -59.17
C GLN A 1081 -17.70 77.86 -58.23
N ASN A 1082 -18.16 77.43 -57.07
CA ASN A 1082 -18.81 78.30 -56.11
C ASN A 1082 -18.18 78.18 -54.72
N LEU A 1083 -17.97 79.31 -54.08
CA LEU A 1083 -17.73 79.39 -52.63
C LEU A 1083 -18.89 80.12 -51.97
N ILE A 1084 -19.50 79.50 -50.97
CA ILE A 1084 -20.69 80.03 -50.28
C ILE A 1084 -20.41 80.10 -48.78
N LYS A 1085 -20.44 81.30 -48.20
CA LYS A 1085 -20.45 81.52 -46.76
C LYS A 1085 -21.91 81.72 -46.29
N GLN A 1086 -22.45 80.84 -45.45
CA GLN A 1086 -23.91 80.72 -45.28
C GLN A 1086 -24.53 81.35 -44.01
N ASP A 1087 -23.83 81.38 -42.87
CA ASP A 1087 -24.43 81.68 -41.55
C ASP A 1087 -23.83 82.93 -40.86
N ALA A 1088 -24.20 83.23 -39.61
CA ALA A 1088 -23.74 84.44 -38.91
C ALA A 1088 -22.25 84.43 -38.47
N GLY A 1089 -21.53 83.31 -38.62
CA GLY A 1089 -20.15 83.18 -38.15
C GLY A 1089 -19.10 83.91 -39.02
N SER A 1090 -17.86 83.95 -38.56
CA SER A 1090 -16.73 84.64 -39.23
C SER A 1090 -15.68 83.66 -39.74
N TRP A 1091 -15.40 83.67 -41.04
CA TRP A 1091 -14.34 82.86 -41.65
C TRP A 1091 -13.13 83.69 -42.04
N THR A 1092 -11.92 83.13 -41.90
CA THR A 1092 -10.68 83.70 -42.45
C THR A 1092 -10.00 82.70 -43.37
N ILE A 1093 -9.61 83.12 -44.57
CA ILE A 1093 -8.79 82.33 -45.50
C ILE A 1093 -7.46 83.06 -45.69
N THR A 1094 -6.35 82.42 -45.31
CA THR A 1094 -5.03 83.06 -45.28
C THR A 1094 -4.38 83.14 -46.67
N GLY A 1095 -4.67 82.17 -47.55
CA GLY A 1095 -4.14 82.08 -48.90
C GLY A 1095 -5.08 82.58 -50.00
N ASP A 1096 -4.65 82.43 -51.25
CA ASP A 1096 -5.45 82.83 -52.41
C ASP A 1096 -6.70 81.96 -52.57
N VAL A 1097 -7.79 82.60 -53.00
CA VAL A 1097 -9.05 81.96 -53.36
C VAL A 1097 -9.26 82.12 -54.87
N ALA A 1098 -9.23 81.02 -55.61
CA ALA A 1098 -9.42 80.99 -57.06
C ALA A 1098 -10.64 80.14 -57.43
N LEU A 1099 -11.71 80.82 -57.81
CA LEU A 1099 -13.00 80.23 -58.19
C LEU A 1099 -13.22 80.42 -59.70
N THR A 1100 -13.95 79.51 -60.33
CA THR A 1100 -14.30 79.62 -61.76
C THR A 1100 -15.58 80.42 -61.99
N GLU A 1101 -16.48 80.53 -61.01
CA GLU A 1101 -17.68 81.35 -61.09
C GLU A 1101 -17.83 82.34 -59.93
N SER A 1102 -18.43 81.94 -58.81
CA SER A 1102 -18.98 82.91 -57.84
C SER A 1102 -18.49 82.72 -56.40
N LEU A 1103 -18.30 83.85 -55.73
CA LEU A 1103 -18.20 83.94 -54.27
C LEU A 1103 -19.49 84.56 -53.71
N THR A 1104 -20.20 83.83 -52.86
CA THR A 1104 -21.40 84.33 -52.19
C THR A 1104 -21.19 84.41 -50.68
N VAL A 1105 -21.41 85.58 -50.08
CA VAL A 1105 -21.44 85.77 -48.63
C VAL A 1105 -22.89 86.05 -48.21
N SER A 1106 -23.61 84.98 -47.86
CA SER A 1106 -25.05 85.03 -47.52
C SER A 1106 -25.33 85.58 -46.11
N ALA A 1107 -24.37 85.43 -45.18
CA ALA A 1107 -24.45 85.96 -43.81
C ALA A 1107 -23.06 85.96 -43.14
N GLY A 1108 -22.90 86.74 -42.07
CA GLY A 1108 -21.69 86.78 -41.25
C GLY A 1108 -20.50 87.46 -41.96
N ASN A 1109 -19.27 87.13 -41.57
CA ASN A 1109 -18.07 87.77 -42.10
C ASN A 1109 -17.18 86.75 -42.82
N LEU A 1110 -16.62 87.13 -43.97
CA LEU A 1110 -15.54 86.39 -44.64
C LEU A 1110 -14.33 87.31 -44.79
N THR A 1111 -13.18 86.89 -44.27
CA THR A 1111 -11.91 87.61 -44.36
C THR A 1111 -10.98 86.86 -45.29
N LEU A 1112 -10.41 87.56 -46.27
CA LEU A 1112 -9.42 87.04 -47.22
C LEU A 1112 -8.09 87.76 -46.98
N GLU A 1113 -7.06 87.03 -46.59
CA GLU A 1113 -5.69 87.56 -46.47
C GLU A 1113 -4.86 87.34 -47.75
N GLY A 1114 -5.32 86.47 -48.66
CA GLY A 1114 -4.78 86.29 -50.00
C GLY A 1114 -5.54 87.05 -51.10
N GLY A 1115 -5.21 86.76 -52.36
CA GLY A 1115 -5.93 87.26 -53.53
C GLY A 1115 -7.26 86.53 -53.77
N LEU A 1116 -8.17 87.15 -54.53
CA LEU A 1116 -9.41 86.53 -54.99
C LEU A 1116 -9.47 86.56 -56.51
N THR A 1117 -9.75 85.41 -57.12
CA THR A 1117 -10.16 85.27 -58.51
C THR A 1117 -11.55 84.65 -58.55
N ALA A 1118 -12.52 85.35 -59.12
CA ALA A 1118 -13.91 84.90 -59.33
C ALA A 1118 -14.56 85.80 -60.39
N THR A 1119 -15.58 85.32 -61.11
CA THR A 1119 -16.33 86.15 -62.08
C THR A 1119 -17.26 87.14 -61.38
N SER A 1120 -17.82 86.74 -60.24
CA SER A 1120 -18.73 87.56 -59.45
C SER A 1120 -18.60 87.33 -57.94
N VAL A 1121 -18.88 88.39 -57.18
CA VAL A 1121 -19.04 88.38 -55.73
C VAL A 1121 -20.43 88.91 -55.39
N SER A 1122 -21.17 88.22 -54.53
CA SER A 1122 -22.45 88.67 -53.98
C SER A 1122 -22.37 88.71 -52.46
N ILE A 1123 -22.69 89.86 -51.85
CA ILE A 1123 -22.67 90.07 -50.40
C ILE A 1123 -24.07 90.46 -49.94
N ALA A 1124 -24.72 89.59 -49.17
CA ALA A 1124 -26.08 89.82 -48.69
C ALA A 1124 -26.13 90.83 -47.53
N SER A 1125 -27.32 91.44 -47.35
CA SER A 1125 -27.62 92.37 -46.26
C SER A 1125 -27.18 91.83 -44.89
N GLY A 1126 -26.38 92.62 -44.17
CA GLY A 1126 -25.86 92.26 -42.84
C GLY A 1126 -24.64 91.30 -42.85
N ALA A 1127 -24.16 90.88 -44.03
CA ALA A 1127 -22.90 90.16 -44.18
C ALA A 1127 -21.72 91.09 -44.51
N SER A 1128 -20.48 90.63 -44.37
CA SER A 1128 -19.29 91.37 -44.80
C SER A 1128 -18.24 90.51 -45.50
N LEU A 1129 -17.57 91.10 -46.50
CA LEU A 1129 -16.35 90.59 -47.11
C LEU A 1129 -15.20 91.53 -46.78
N THR A 1130 -14.19 91.04 -46.06
CA THR A 1130 -13.00 91.78 -45.66
C THR A 1130 -11.79 91.32 -46.45
N TRP A 1131 -11.12 92.22 -47.15
CA TRP A 1131 -9.78 92.00 -47.69
C TRP A 1131 -8.72 92.46 -46.66
N ALA A 1132 -8.09 91.50 -46.01
CA ALA A 1132 -7.04 91.69 -45.03
C ALA A 1132 -5.62 91.45 -45.61
N ASN A 1133 -5.50 91.42 -46.94
CA ASN A 1133 -4.26 91.16 -47.65
C ASN A 1133 -3.10 92.09 -47.28
N ALA A 1134 -1.95 91.49 -46.93
CA ALA A 1134 -0.71 92.19 -46.60
C ALA A 1134 0.03 92.70 -47.85
N SER A 1135 -0.06 91.96 -48.96
CA SER A 1135 0.51 92.31 -50.27
C SER A 1135 -0.55 92.93 -51.19
N ALA A 1136 -0.15 93.70 -52.20
CA ALA A 1136 -1.10 94.28 -53.16
C ALA A 1136 -1.92 93.18 -53.88
N ALA A 1137 -3.23 93.40 -54.02
CA ALA A 1137 -4.16 92.50 -54.69
C ALA A 1137 -5.05 93.26 -55.68
N ALA A 1138 -5.54 92.56 -56.70
CA ALA A 1138 -6.49 93.11 -57.67
C ALA A 1138 -7.65 92.13 -57.88
N TYR A 1139 -8.86 92.68 -58.05
CA TYR A 1139 -10.05 91.92 -58.40
C TYR A 1139 -10.78 92.63 -59.55
N SER A 1140 -11.01 91.91 -60.65
CA SER A 1140 -11.61 92.44 -61.88
C SER A 1140 -13.05 92.00 -62.13
N GLY A 1141 -13.58 91.08 -61.32
CA GLY A 1141 -14.97 90.63 -61.41
C GLY A 1141 -15.96 91.64 -60.83
N VAL A 1142 -17.25 91.32 -60.89
CA VAL A 1142 -18.34 92.20 -60.41
C VAL A 1142 -18.64 91.92 -58.94
N ILE A 1143 -18.52 92.93 -58.08
CA ILE A 1143 -19.04 92.90 -56.70
C ILE A 1143 -20.46 93.48 -56.68
N SER A 1144 -21.40 92.74 -56.10
CA SER A 1144 -22.83 93.08 -56.01
C SER A 1144 -23.43 92.79 -54.63
N GLY A 1145 -24.62 93.31 -54.35
CA GLY A 1145 -25.33 93.15 -53.08
C GLY A 1145 -25.22 94.34 -52.12
N ASP A 1146 -25.95 94.28 -51.02
CA ASP A 1146 -26.13 95.37 -50.04
C ASP A 1146 -25.36 95.15 -48.71
N GLY A 1147 -24.57 94.09 -48.60
CA GLY A 1147 -23.65 93.85 -47.48
C GLY A 1147 -22.36 94.68 -47.53
N SER A 1148 -21.54 94.60 -46.47
CA SER A 1148 -20.35 95.45 -46.30
C SER A 1148 -19.10 94.90 -47.00
N LEU A 1149 -18.38 95.79 -47.66
CA LEU A 1149 -17.04 95.54 -48.21
C LEU A 1149 -16.02 96.24 -47.31
N ILE A 1150 -14.98 95.54 -46.86
CA ILE A 1150 -14.02 96.09 -45.89
C ILE A 1150 -12.59 95.85 -46.39
N LYS A 1151 -11.72 96.86 -46.30
CA LYS A 1151 -10.26 96.71 -46.51
C LYS A 1151 -9.53 96.97 -45.20
N SER A 1152 -8.77 95.99 -44.70
CA SER A 1152 -8.09 96.09 -43.40
C SER A 1152 -6.58 95.78 -43.43
N GLY A 1153 -6.08 95.12 -44.47
CA GLY A 1153 -4.64 94.79 -44.61
C GLY A 1153 -3.76 95.93 -45.16
N ALA A 1154 -2.44 95.82 -45.00
CA ALA A 1154 -1.46 96.83 -45.44
C ALA A 1154 -1.29 96.94 -46.98
N GLY A 1155 -1.64 95.92 -47.75
CA GLY A 1155 -1.51 95.91 -49.20
C GLY A 1155 -2.62 96.73 -49.88
N ALA A 1156 -2.33 97.35 -51.03
CA ALA A 1156 -3.37 98.03 -51.82
C ALA A 1156 -4.35 97.01 -52.45
N LEU A 1157 -5.64 97.31 -52.47
CA LEU A 1157 -6.66 96.54 -53.20
C LEU A 1157 -7.14 97.36 -54.39
N THR A 1158 -6.98 96.83 -55.60
CA THR A 1158 -7.49 97.46 -56.83
C THR A 1158 -8.72 96.71 -57.31
N LEU A 1159 -9.86 97.40 -57.38
CA LEU A 1159 -11.10 96.87 -57.93
C LEU A 1159 -11.33 97.48 -59.31
N SER A 1160 -11.34 96.66 -60.37
CA SER A 1160 -11.46 97.16 -61.76
C SER A 1160 -12.74 96.68 -62.47
N GLY A 1161 -13.57 95.87 -61.82
CA GLY A 1161 -14.85 95.42 -62.37
C GLY A 1161 -15.98 96.45 -62.26
N ALA A 1162 -17.05 96.24 -63.03
CA ALA A 1162 -18.26 97.07 -62.99
C ALA A 1162 -19.11 96.76 -61.74
N ASN A 1163 -18.63 97.18 -60.57
CA ASN A 1163 -19.26 96.88 -59.28
C ASN A 1163 -20.62 97.58 -59.12
N THR A 1164 -21.61 96.85 -58.61
CA THR A 1164 -22.98 97.32 -58.35
C THR A 1164 -23.39 97.21 -56.88
N SER A 1165 -22.44 96.98 -55.98
CA SER A 1165 -22.71 96.90 -54.55
C SER A 1165 -23.20 98.23 -53.98
N THR A 1166 -24.22 98.17 -53.12
CA THR A 1166 -24.86 99.33 -52.47
C THR A 1166 -24.64 99.39 -50.97
N GLY A 1167 -23.89 98.45 -50.40
CA GLY A 1167 -23.58 98.40 -48.97
C GLY A 1167 -22.41 99.31 -48.56
N ALA A 1168 -22.08 99.31 -47.27
CA ALA A 1168 -20.96 100.10 -46.74
C ALA A 1168 -19.62 99.60 -47.31
N THR A 1169 -18.75 100.52 -47.75
CA THR A 1169 -17.40 100.23 -48.28
C THR A 1169 -16.34 100.95 -47.46
#